data_AF-A0A8B8TRA0-F1
#
_entry.id   AF-A0A8B8TRA0-F1
#
_cell.length_a   1.000
_cell.length_b   1.000
_cell.length_c   1.000
_cell.angle_alpha   90.00
_cell.angle_beta   90.00
_cell.angle_gamma   90.00
#
_symmetry.space_group_name_H-M   'P 1'
#
loop_
_entity.id
_entity.type
_entity.pdbx_description
1 polymer ?
#
loop_
_entity_poly.entity_id
_entity_poly.type
_entity_poly.pdbx_seq_one_letter_code
_entity_poly.pdbx_strand_id
1 'polypeptide(L)'
;MPRPRPSSPYSARSPSPMFTLPQKESRKPTTCPGSVSTRGLHSIYGDGLEREAARKPDQKLLYGVGDPTAMFSSDSPHLSSRGSIIKWFWDSAEEGYRTYHMDEYDEDKNPGGIINLGTSENKLCFDLLSRRLSHSDMLRVEPSLLQYPDWRGHLFLREEVASFLSFYCKSPAPLKPENVVVLNGCASLFSALATVLCEVGEAFLIPAPYYGAITQHVYLYGNVRLVCVYLDSEVTGLETHPFQLTVDKLEMALQGAISEGVKVKGLILINPQNPLGDIYSPGELREYLEFAKRHALHVMVDEVYMLSVFEESVGYRSVLSLEGLPDPQKTHVMWATSKDFGMSGLRFGTLYTENQDVATAVASLCRYHGLSGFVQYQMAQLLRDRDWINQVYLPENHARLKAAHTYVSEELRAMGVPFLSHGAGFFIWVDLRKFLPEATFEEERLLWRRFLENKVLLSFGKAFECKEPGWFRLVFSDKAHRLRLGMQRIRQVLEGKSQVAEDPPSCQTQEPRGPHRGRGSPSLPHAQCARCQTSAEPSRRPRAPGSLPQTPRRRRPPAAPRDSRWVAVARAPRHEQVTKSGAQREAAVAEESEEEAVCVIMCASVKYNIRGPALIPRMKTKHRIYYITLFSIVLLGLIATGMFQFWPHSIESSSDWSVEKRSVRDVPVVRLPADSPLPERGDLSCRMHTCFDVYRCGFNPKNKIKVYIYSLKKYVDDVGVPVSSTISREYNELLTAISDSDYYTDDITRACLFVPSIDVLNQNTLRIKETAQALAQLSRWDRGTNHLLFNMLPGGPPDYNTALDVPRDRALLAGGGFSTWTYRQGYDVSIPVYSPLSTEVDLPEKGPGPRQYFLLSSQTALHPEYREDLEALQAKHGESVLVLDKCTNLSEGGLAVRKRCHKHQVFDYPQVLQEATFCVVLRGARLGQAVLSDVLRAGCVPVIIADSYVLPFSEVLDWKRASVVVPEEKMSDVYSILQSIPQRQIEEMQRQAYQIFVLQRST
;
A
#
# COMPACT_ATOMS: atom_id res chain seq x y z
N MET A 1 68.38 16.17 3.90
CA MET A 1 69.32 15.48 4.84
C MET A 1 68.63 15.37 6.21
N PRO A 2 69.08 14.54 7.17
CA PRO A 2 69.08 13.08 7.05
C PRO A 2 68.48 12.30 8.27
N ARG A 3 68.24 11.00 8.03
CA ARG A 3 68.23 9.79 8.90
C ARG A 3 68.74 9.90 10.37
N PRO A 4 68.29 9.02 11.32
CA PRO A 4 68.41 7.54 11.17
C PRO A 4 67.37 6.58 11.83
N ARG A 5 67.65 5.28 11.59
CA ARG A 5 67.11 3.99 12.11
C ARG A 5 67.93 3.53 13.35
N PRO A 6 67.68 2.40 14.11
CA PRO A 6 67.22 1.04 13.72
C PRO A 6 66.16 0.43 14.70
N SER A 7 65.83 -0.89 14.81
CA SER A 7 66.44 -2.18 14.38
C SER A 7 65.41 -3.33 14.21
N SER A 8 65.84 -4.50 13.69
CA SER A 8 65.04 -5.75 13.47
C SER A 8 65.94 -7.00 13.56
N PRO A 9 65.38 -8.20 13.83
CA PRO A 9 65.50 -9.37 12.91
C PRO A 9 64.11 -9.96 12.53
N TYR A 10 63.82 -10.70 11.43
CA TYR A 10 64.53 -11.66 10.55
C TYR A 10 64.62 -13.12 11.09
N SER A 11 64.46 -14.22 10.32
CA SER A 11 64.16 -14.51 8.88
C SER A 11 63.59 -15.96 8.77
N ALA A 12 63.07 -16.59 7.69
CA ALA A 12 62.62 -16.36 6.28
C ALA A 12 61.68 -17.57 5.93
N ARG A 13 61.20 -17.97 4.73
CA ARG A 13 61.36 -17.74 3.26
C ARG A 13 59.96 -18.00 2.60
N SER A 14 59.46 -17.54 1.43
CA SER A 14 59.94 -16.91 0.17
C SER A 14 60.45 -17.86 -0.95
N PRO A 15 60.06 -17.73 -2.26
CA PRO A 15 58.98 -16.90 -2.85
C PRO A 15 58.24 -17.50 -4.10
N SER A 16 57.40 -16.66 -4.75
CA SER A 16 56.55 -16.90 -5.96
C SER A 16 57.27 -16.73 -7.33
N PRO A 17 56.55 -16.73 -8.49
CA PRO A 17 56.22 -15.43 -9.11
C PRO A 17 54.86 -15.33 -9.87
N MET A 18 54.59 -14.11 -10.36
CA MET A 18 53.41 -13.63 -11.12
C MET A 18 53.73 -13.51 -12.62
N PHE A 19 52.76 -13.30 -13.52
CA PHE A 19 52.97 -12.59 -14.81
C PHE A 19 51.69 -11.96 -15.41
N THR A 20 51.86 -11.05 -16.38
CA THR A 20 50.86 -10.08 -16.89
C THR A 20 50.68 -10.09 -18.43
N LEU A 21 49.63 -9.40 -18.91
CA LEU A 21 49.22 -9.24 -20.32
C LEU A 21 50.16 -8.37 -21.20
N PRO A 22 50.19 -8.62 -22.53
CA PRO A 22 50.55 -7.62 -23.53
C PRO A 22 49.52 -7.44 -24.69
N GLN A 23 49.57 -6.31 -25.41
CA GLN A 23 48.81 -6.03 -26.65
C GLN A 23 49.68 -6.14 -27.92
N LYS A 24 49.09 -6.38 -29.11
CA LYS A 24 49.50 -5.72 -30.38
C LYS A 24 48.53 -5.94 -31.56
N GLU A 25 48.68 -5.12 -32.61
CA GLU A 25 47.83 -5.08 -33.81
C GLU A 25 48.51 -5.53 -35.12
N SER A 26 47.69 -6.03 -36.06
CA SER A 26 47.81 -5.92 -37.54
C SER A 26 48.97 -6.60 -38.31
N ARG A 27 48.61 -7.43 -39.31
CA ARG A 27 48.91 -7.25 -40.76
C ARG A 27 48.35 -8.41 -41.63
N LYS A 28 48.16 -8.14 -42.94
CA LYS A 28 47.82 -9.05 -44.08
C LYS A 28 49.10 -9.26 -44.96
N PRO A 29 49.17 -10.02 -46.09
CA PRO A 29 48.09 -10.49 -47.01
C PRO A 29 48.27 -11.87 -47.72
N THR A 30 47.40 -12.14 -48.73
CA THR A 30 47.56 -13.08 -49.90
C THR A 30 47.57 -14.61 -49.63
N THR A 31 47.20 -15.53 -50.55
CA THR A 31 46.80 -15.51 -51.99
C THR A 31 45.58 -16.45 -52.29
N CYS A 32 44.88 -16.23 -53.42
CA CYS A 32 44.00 -17.22 -54.10
C CYS A 32 44.70 -17.73 -55.39
N PRO A 33 44.24 -18.77 -56.16
CA PRO A 33 43.01 -18.64 -57.01
C PRO A 33 42.20 -19.93 -57.35
N GLY A 34 40.95 -19.73 -57.81
CA GLY A 34 40.22 -20.62 -58.77
C GLY A 34 39.43 -21.83 -58.23
N SER A 35 38.36 -22.31 -58.88
CA SER A 35 37.59 -21.77 -60.03
C SER A 35 36.29 -22.58 -60.33
N VAL A 36 35.15 -21.90 -60.62
CA VAL A 36 34.09 -22.28 -61.64
C VAL A 36 33.34 -23.63 -61.44
N SER A 37 32.04 -23.90 -61.74
CA SER A 37 30.84 -23.25 -62.35
C SER A 37 29.58 -23.88 -61.67
N THR A 38 28.59 -23.14 -61.14
CA THR A 38 27.36 -22.60 -61.76
C THR A 38 26.31 -23.55 -62.43
N ARG A 39 25.03 -23.35 -62.03
CA ARG A 39 23.71 -23.65 -62.69
C ARG A 39 23.07 -25.05 -62.53
N GLY A 40 21.74 -25.04 -62.30
CA GLY A 40 20.80 -26.07 -62.82
C GLY A 40 19.66 -26.50 -61.87
N LEU A 41 18.49 -25.85 -61.90
CA LEU A 41 17.21 -26.47 -61.50
C LEU A 41 16.56 -27.12 -62.74
N HIS A 42 15.90 -28.28 -62.60
CA HIS A 42 14.58 -28.58 -63.20
C HIS A 42 14.04 -29.97 -62.84
N SER A 43 12.71 -30.12 -62.92
CA SER A 43 11.88 -31.36 -62.92
C SER A 43 11.85 -32.24 -61.64
N ILE A 44 10.76 -32.89 -61.18
CA ILE A 44 9.35 -33.20 -61.60
C ILE A 44 9.10 -34.72 -61.66
N TYR A 45 8.19 -35.19 -60.77
CA TYR A 45 7.31 -36.38 -60.82
C TYR A 45 7.87 -37.82 -60.99
N GLY A 46 7.12 -38.78 -60.43
CA GLY A 46 7.01 -40.15 -60.97
C GLY A 46 6.93 -41.30 -59.96
N ASP A 47 5.69 -41.73 -59.61
CA ASP A 47 5.20 -43.08 -59.21
C ASP A 47 5.95 -43.92 -58.13
N GLY A 48 5.33 -44.90 -57.45
CA GLY A 48 3.93 -45.35 -57.41
C GLY A 48 3.79 -46.86 -57.12
N LEU A 49 2.65 -47.31 -56.56
CA LEU A 49 2.19 -48.72 -56.39
C LEU A 49 2.97 -49.61 -55.36
N GLU A 50 2.38 -50.57 -54.63
CA GLU A 50 0.98 -50.82 -54.17
C GLU A 50 0.94 -51.92 -53.04
N ARG A 51 -0.22 -52.09 -52.38
CA ARG A 51 -0.75 -53.29 -51.65
C ARG A 51 -0.39 -53.67 -50.19
N GLU A 52 -1.38 -53.41 -49.33
CA GLU A 52 -2.15 -54.39 -48.51
C GLU A 52 -1.53 -55.19 -47.32
N ALA A 53 -1.83 -54.67 -46.12
CA ALA A 53 -2.62 -55.33 -45.05
C ALA A 53 -2.20 -56.68 -44.42
N ALA A 54 -1.92 -56.68 -43.09
CA ALA A 54 -2.94 -56.97 -42.05
C ALA A 54 -2.36 -57.44 -40.69
N ARG A 55 -2.63 -56.69 -39.59
CA ARG A 55 -3.14 -57.15 -38.27
C ARG A 55 -3.18 -56.02 -37.23
N LYS A 56 -4.15 -56.09 -36.30
CA LYS A 56 -4.23 -55.33 -35.04
C LYS A 56 -3.72 -56.22 -33.87
N PRO A 57 -3.76 -55.75 -32.61
CA PRO A 57 -2.94 -54.68 -32.03
C PRO A 57 -2.19 -55.20 -30.77
N ASP A 58 -1.21 -54.46 -30.23
CA ASP A 58 -0.84 -54.70 -28.82
C ASP A 58 -0.23 -53.50 -28.07
N GLN A 59 -0.10 -53.65 -26.75
CA GLN A 59 -0.02 -52.57 -25.77
C GLN A 59 1.37 -51.99 -25.45
N LYS A 60 1.35 -50.73 -25.00
CA LYS A 60 2.18 -50.10 -23.95
C LYS A 60 3.73 -50.16 -24.08
N LEU A 61 4.30 -48.96 -24.05
CA LEU A 61 4.85 -48.49 -22.77
C LEU A 61 4.49 -47.00 -22.55
N LEU A 62 3.80 -46.70 -21.44
CA LEU A 62 3.48 -45.34 -21.02
C LEU A 62 4.32 -44.98 -19.78
N TYR A 63 5.43 -44.27 -20.00
CA TYR A 63 6.22 -43.58 -18.99
C TYR A 63 6.84 -42.35 -19.66
N GLY A 64 6.76 -41.14 -19.09
CA GLY A 64 6.01 -40.75 -17.90
C GLY A 64 6.07 -39.23 -17.68
N VAL A 65 5.23 -38.72 -16.78
CA VAL A 65 5.40 -37.36 -16.24
C VAL A 65 6.58 -37.42 -15.26
N GLY A 66 7.77 -36.92 -15.65
CA GLY A 66 8.94 -37.11 -14.79
C GLY A 66 10.32 -36.70 -15.31
N ASP A 67 10.45 -36.04 -16.47
CA ASP A 67 11.72 -35.40 -16.84
C ASP A 67 11.52 -33.98 -17.41
N PRO A 68 12.07 -32.91 -16.79
CA PRO A 68 12.11 -31.60 -17.42
C PRO A 68 12.95 -31.59 -18.70
N THR A 69 14.06 -32.34 -18.81
CA THR A 69 14.94 -32.22 -19.99
C THR A 69 14.35 -32.74 -21.30
N ALA A 70 13.29 -33.55 -21.26
CA ALA A 70 12.72 -34.21 -22.43
C ALA A 70 11.86 -33.35 -23.38
N MET A 71 11.53 -32.09 -23.05
CA MET A 71 10.60 -31.26 -23.86
C MET A 71 11.06 -29.83 -24.22
N PHE A 72 12.31 -29.43 -23.95
CA PHE A 72 12.79 -28.06 -24.21
C PHE A 72 13.10 -27.74 -25.69
N SER A 73 12.10 -27.79 -26.57
CA SER A 73 12.22 -27.39 -27.99
C SER A 73 12.20 -25.85 -28.19
N SER A 74 13.17 -25.14 -27.62
CA SER A 74 13.76 -23.92 -28.23
C SER A 74 14.88 -23.38 -27.34
N ASP A 75 16.12 -23.79 -27.62
CA ASP A 75 17.31 -23.14 -27.06
C ASP A 75 17.37 -21.69 -27.54
N SER A 76 17.01 -20.77 -26.64
CA SER A 76 17.18 -19.34 -26.87
C SER A 76 18.67 -19.01 -26.70
N PRO A 77 19.40 -18.56 -27.75
CA PRO A 77 20.82 -18.22 -27.63
C PRO A 77 21.07 -16.98 -26.73
N HIS A 78 20.00 -16.38 -26.19
CA HIS A 78 20.03 -15.24 -25.27
C HIS A 78 19.85 -15.65 -23.80
N LEU A 79 19.63 -16.95 -23.50
CA LEU A 79 19.40 -17.46 -22.15
C LEU A 79 20.43 -18.54 -21.80
N SER A 80 20.74 -18.68 -20.51
CA SER A 80 21.41 -19.88 -19.99
C SER A 80 20.43 -21.06 -20.00
N SER A 81 20.92 -22.30 -19.89
CA SER A 81 20.05 -23.49 -19.77
C SER A 81 19.03 -23.33 -18.63
N ARG A 82 19.45 -22.84 -17.45
CA ARG A 82 18.54 -22.50 -16.34
C ARG A 82 17.54 -21.40 -16.71
N GLY A 83 17.94 -20.40 -17.49
CA GLY A 83 17.05 -19.35 -18.01
C GLY A 83 16.01 -19.89 -19.00
N SER A 84 16.40 -20.81 -19.89
CA SER A 84 15.48 -21.52 -20.80
C SER A 84 14.51 -22.42 -20.04
N ILE A 85 14.98 -23.11 -18.99
CA ILE A 85 14.13 -23.88 -18.07
C ILE A 85 13.12 -22.95 -17.40
N ILE A 86 13.55 -21.86 -16.74
CA ILE A 86 12.68 -20.87 -16.09
C ILE A 86 11.66 -20.31 -17.08
N LYS A 87 12.07 -19.97 -18.31
CA LYS A 87 11.19 -19.48 -19.38
C LYS A 87 10.07 -20.46 -19.74
N TRP A 88 10.22 -21.75 -19.47
CA TRP A 88 9.27 -22.80 -19.86
C TRP A 88 8.69 -23.59 -18.67
N PHE A 89 9.01 -23.24 -17.42
CA PHE A 89 8.57 -23.96 -16.22
C PHE A 89 7.13 -23.62 -15.77
N TRP A 90 6.25 -23.35 -16.74
CA TRP A 90 4.82 -23.09 -16.53
C TRP A 90 4.12 -24.40 -16.19
N ASP A 91 3.30 -24.41 -15.14
CA ASP A 91 2.31 -25.46 -14.94
C ASP A 91 0.96 -25.08 -15.61
N SER A 92 0.02 -26.01 -15.62
CA SER A 92 -1.33 -25.76 -16.17
C SER A 92 -2.23 -24.90 -15.28
N ALA A 93 -1.88 -24.68 -14.00
CA ALA A 93 -2.57 -23.70 -13.18
C ALA A 93 -2.20 -22.27 -13.62
N GLU A 94 -0.98 -22.07 -14.14
CA GLU A 94 -0.53 -20.79 -14.69
C GLU A 94 -1.16 -20.47 -16.06
N GLU A 95 -1.52 -21.48 -16.88
CA GLU A 95 -2.42 -21.32 -18.05
C GLU A 95 -3.76 -20.69 -17.62
N GLY A 96 -4.38 -21.24 -16.57
CA GLY A 96 -5.63 -20.73 -16.01
C GLY A 96 -5.49 -19.32 -15.41
N TYR A 97 -4.45 -19.10 -14.61
CA TYR A 97 -4.21 -17.82 -13.94
C TYR A 97 -3.95 -16.68 -14.93
N ARG A 98 -3.17 -16.94 -16.00
CA ARG A 98 -2.97 -15.98 -17.09
C ARG A 98 -4.24 -15.72 -17.89
N THR A 99 -5.06 -16.75 -18.11
CA THR A 99 -6.36 -16.59 -18.81
C THR A 99 -7.33 -15.74 -17.98
N TYR A 100 -7.40 -15.95 -16.66
CA TYR A 100 -8.13 -15.08 -15.73
C TYR A 100 -7.66 -13.62 -15.79
N HIS A 101 -6.35 -13.35 -15.79
CA HIS A 101 -5.82 -11.98 -15.86
C HIS A 101 -6.10 -11.25 -17.19
N MET A 102 -6.38 -11.99 -18.28
CA MET A 102 -6.77 -11.39 -19.56
C MET A 102 -8.28 -11.11 -19.67
N ASP A 103 -9.09 -11.66 -18.77
CA ASP A 103 -10.55 -11.59 -18.77
C ASP A 103 -11.10 -11.65 -17.33
N GLU A 104 -10.64 -10.76 -16.45
CA GLU A 104 -11.04 -10.76 -15.04
C GLU A 104 -12.50 -10.34 -14.87
N TYR A 105 -13.24 -11.05 -14.00
CA TYR A 105 -14.55 -10.61 -13.54
C TYR A 105 -14.50 -9.32 -12.70
N ASP A 106 -15.11 -8.26 -13.21
CA ASP A 106 -15.36 -6.99 -12.51
C ASP A 106 -16.87 -6.68 -12.52
N GLU A 107 -17.40 -6.18 -11.40
CA GLU A 107 -18.83 -5.98 -11.16
C GLU A 107 -19.46 -4.89 -12.03
N ASP A 108 -18.70 -3.85 -12.39
CA ASP A 108 -19.14 -2.75 -13.27
C ASP A 108 -18.54 -2.89 -14.69
N LYS A 109 -17.29 -3.35 -14.83
CA LYS A 109 -16.52 -3.28 -16.09
C LYS A 109 -16.54 -4.55 -16.94
N ASN A 110 -16.59 -5.72 -16.31
CA ASN A 110 -16.57 -7.01 -17.01
C ASN A 110 -17.38 -8.08 -16.27
N PRO A 111 -18.72 -7.97 -16.22
CA PRO A 111 -19.57 -8.98 -15.60
C PRO A 111 -19.56 -10.33 -16.34
N GLY A 112 -19.08 -10.36 -17.58
CA GLY A 112 -18.84 -11.58 -18.36
C GLY A 112 -17.55 -12.32 -17.99
N GLY A 113 -16.61 -11.66 -17.32
CA GLY A 113 -15.27 -12.18 -17.05
C GLY A 113 -15.21 -13.37 -16.10
N ILE A 114 -14.03 -13.98 -16.02
CA ILE A 114 -13.72 -15.20 -15.28
C ILE A 114 -13.69 -14.93 -13.76
N ILE A 115 -14.47 -15.70 -13.02
CA ILE A 115 -14.44 -15.70 -11.55
C ILE A 115 -13.34 -16.66 -11.08
N ASN A 116 -12.39 -16.14 -10.30
CA ASN A 116 -11.24 -16.90 -9.82
C ASN A 116 -11.51 -17.59 -8.48
N LEU A 117 -11.96 -18.86 -8.55
CA LEU A 117 -12.08 -19.78 -7.42
C LEU A 117 -10.93 -20.82 -7.38
N GLY A 118 -9.88 -20.65 -8.19
CA GLY A 118 -8.72 -21.54 -8.21
C GLY A 118 -7.56 -21.02 -7.35
N THR A 119 -7.38 -19.70 -7.30
CA THR A 119 -6.23 -19.07 -6.63
C THR A 119 -6.48 -18.94 -5.13
N SER A 120 -5.62 -19.54 -4.31
CA SER A 120 -5.74 -19.50 -2.85
C SER A 120 -5.36 -18.12 -2.30
N GLU A 121 -6.33 -17.21 -2.27
CA GLU A 121 -6.25 -15.90 -1.58
C GLU A 121 -7.48 -15.67 -0.70
N ASN A 122 -7.26 -15.19 0.54
CA ASN A 122 -8.34 -14.82 1.44
C ASN A 122 -8.73 -13.35 1.25
N LYS A 123 -9.80 -13.11 0.48
CA LYS A 123 -10.31 -11.76 0.16
C LYS A 123 -11.40 -11.30 1.12
N LEU A 124 -11.83 -12.15 2.06
CA LEU A 124 -13.04 -11.93 2.87
C LEU A 124 -12.92 -10.74 3.83
N CYS A 125 -11.72 -10.40 4.29
CA CYS A 125 -11.48 -9.36 5.31
C CYS A 125 -10.66 -8.16 4.82
N PHE A 126 -10.59 -7.93 3.50
CA PHE A 126 -9.87 -6.80 2.92
C PHE A 126 -10.35 -5.44 3.45
N ASP A 127 -11.61 -5.29 3.88
CA ASP A 127 -12.14 -4.07 4.49
C ASP A 127 -11.57 -3.80 5.91
N LEU A 128 -11.29 -4.86 6.68
CA LEU A 128 -10.64 -4.77 7.99
C LEU A 128 -9.15 -4.42 7.80
N LEU A 129 -8.48 -5.16 6.91
CA LEU A 129 -7.06 -5.04 6.66
C LEU A 129 -6.71 -3.67 6.06
N SER A 130 -7.45 -3.21 5.05
CA SER A 130 -7.23 -1.88 4.45
C SER A 130 -7.39 -0.76 5.48
N ARG A 131 -8.35 -0.88 6.41
CA ARG A 131 -8.50 0.06 7.53
C ARG A 131 -7.32 -0.02 8.50
N ARG A 132 -6.88 -1.21 8.92
CA ARG A 132 -5.77 -1.37 9.88
C ARG A 132 -4.43 -0.92 9.32
N LEU A 133 -4.15 -1.24 8.05
CA LEU A 133 -2.92 -0.86 7.33
C LEU A 133 -2.84 0.65 7.06
N SER A 134 -3.98 1.34 6.93
CA SER A 134 -4.06 2.80 6.72
C SER A 134 -3.91 3.62 8.01
N HIS A 135 -3.76 2.98 9.17
CA HIS A 135 -3.71 3.66 10.46
C HIS A 135 -2.32 4.29 10.71
N SER A 136 -2.26 5.41 11.44
CA SER A 136 -1.08 6.28 11.50
C SER A 136 0.14 5.70 12.26
N ASP A 137 -0.06 4.63 13.03
CA ASP A 137 1.02 3.85 13.62
C ASP A 137 1.75 2.99 12.57
N MET A 138 1.08 2.55 11.51
CA MET A 138 1.62 1.72 10.42
C MET A 138 2.46 2.50 9.42
N LEU A 139 2.20 3.80 9.28
CA LEU A 139 2.71 4.64 8.19
C LEU A 139 3.94 5.49 8.60
N ARG A 140 4.69 5.07 9.63
CA ARG A 140 5.87 5.80 10.10
C ARG A 140 7.10 5.52 9.24
N VAL A 141 7.90 6.57 9.05
CA VAL A 141 9.18 6.54 8.34
C VAL A 141 10.27 6.98 9.32
N GLU A 142 11.08 6.04 9.78
CA GLU A 142 12.27 6.32 10.59
C GLU A 142 13.55 6.11 9.75
N PRO A 143 14.61 6.92 9.93
CA PRO A 143 15.84 6.80 9.15
C PRO A 143 16.57 5.45 9.27
N SER A 144 16.25 4.67 10.31
CA SER A 144 16.67 3.29 10.54
C SER A 144 16.09 2.31 9.52
N LEU A 145 14.87 2.54 9.03
CA LEU A 145 14.16 1.70 8.06
C LEU A 145 14.63 1.92 6.61
N LEU A 146 15.44 2.96 6.39
CA LEU A 146 16.05 3.29 5.10
C LEU A 146 17.43 2.61 4.91
N GLN A 147 17.91 1.90 5.92
CA GLN A 147 19.24 1.27 5.96
C GLN A 147 19.11 -0.26 5.87
N TYR A 148 20.21 -0.94 5.53
CA TYR A 148 20.23 -2.40 5.61
C TYR A 148 20.11 -2.86 7.07
N PRO A 149 19.14 -3.73 7.42
CA PRO A 149 19.06 -4.32 8.74
C PRO A 149 20.12 -5.43 8.90
N ASP A 150 20.13 -6.05 10.09
CA ASP A 150 20.53 -7.45 10.22
C ASP A 150 19.84 -8.29 9.13
N TRP A 151 20.60 -9.13 8.43
CA TRP A 151 20.08 -9.97 7.34
C TRP A 151 19.04 -10.99 7.81
N ARG A 152 18.95 -11.29 9.12
CA ARG A 152 17.83 -12.07 9.68
C ARG A 152 16.50 -11.30 9.70
N GLY A 153 16.54 -9.97 9.54
CA GLY A 153 15.45 -9.02 9.76
C GLY A 153 15.72 -8.10 10.96
N HIS A 154 15.10 -6.92 11.00
CA HIS A 154 15.21 -5.99 12.12
C HIS A 154 14.84 -6.68 13.45
N LEU A 155 15.61 -6.42 14.51
CA LEU A 155 15.41 -7.06 15.82
C LEU A 155 13.98 -6.89 16.34
N PHE A 156 13.42 -5.67 16.29
CA PHE A 156 12.05 -5.38 16.73
C PHE A 156 10.99 -6.26 16.05
N LEU A 157 11.22 -6.67 14.80
CA LEU A 157 10.31 -7.55 14.07
C LEU A 157 10.52 -9.01 14.47
N ARG A 158 11.78 -9.44 14.64
CA ARG A 158 12.10 -10.80 15.10
C ARG A 158 11.56 -11.05 16.52
N GLU A 159 11.56 -10.03 17.38
CA GLU A 159 10.94 -10.05 18.70
C GLU A 159 9.41 -10.20 18.61
N GLU A 160 8.72 -9.39 17.79
CA GLU A 160 7.27 -9.51 17.62
C GLU A 160 6.85 -10.83 16.96
N VAL A 161 7.64 -11.36 16.01
CA VAL A 161 7.41 -12.67 15.38
C VAL A 161 7.61 -13.81 16.39
N ALA A 162 8.69 -13.79 17.18
CA ALA A 162 8.93 -14.80 18.20
C ALA A 162 7.81 -14.79 19.26
N SER A 163 7.39 -13.61 19.72
CA SER A 163 6.22 -13.41 20.58
C SER A 163 4.92 -13.93 19.93
N PHE A 164 4.72 -13.65 18.64
CA PHE A 164 3.53 -14.04 17.89
C PHE A 164 3.39 -15.55 17.75
N LEU A 165 4.46 -16.23 17.32
CA LEU A 165 4.48 -17.67 17.21
C LEU A 165 4.37 -18.32 18.59
N SER A 166 5.01 -17.78 19.63
CA SER A 166 4.87 -18.30 21.01
C SER A 166 3.41 -18.37 21.46
N PHE A 167 2.66 -17.29 21.22
CA PHE A 167 1.24 -17.17 21.60
C PHE A 167 0.33 -18.05 20.73
N TYR A 168 0.36 -17.86 19.40
CA TYR A 168 -0.61 -18.51 18.51
C TYR A 168 -0.31 -19.99 18.26
N CYS A 169 0.97 -20.37 18.17
CA CYS A 169 1.35 -21.78 18.12
C CYS A 169 1.20 -22.47 19.48
N LYS A 170 0.91 -21.72 20.57
CA LYS A 170 0.81 -22.24 21.96
C LYS A 170 2.05 -23.02 22.36
N SER A 171 3.22 -22.41 22.16
CA SER A 171 4.50 -23.06 22.43
C SER A 171 4.74 -23.24 23.94
N PRO A 172 5.28 -24.38 24.41
CA PRO A 172 5.48 -24.64 25.85
C PRO A 172 6.54 -23.74 26.50
N ALA A 173 7.34 -23.02 25.72
CA ALA A 173 8.28 -22.00 26.19
C ALA A 173 8.32 -20.80 25.22
N PRO A 174 8.71 -19.59 25.67
CA PRO A 174 8.90 -18.45 24.78
C PRO A 174 9.94 -18.76 23.69
N LEU A 175 9.52 -18.64 22.44
CA LEU A 175 10.38 -18.75 21.27
C LEU A 175 11.35 -17.56 21.21
N LYS A 176 12.53 -17.75 20.63
CA LYS A 176 13.63 -16.79 20.70
C LYS A 176 13.79 -15.96 19.42
N PRO A 177 14.03 -14.64 19.49
CA PRO A 177 14.16 -13.79 18.30
C PRO A 177 15.42 -14.10 17.47
N GLU A 178 16.48 -14.66 18.06
CA GLU A 178 17.67 -15.11 17.33
C GLU A 178 17.42 -16.35 16.45
N ASN A 179 16.36 -17.12 16.72
CA ASN A 179 15.94 -18.28 15.93
C ASN A 179 15.01 -17.89 14.76
N VAL A 180 14.64 -16.60 14.64
CA VAL A 180 13.76 -16.08 13.58
C VAL A 180 14.57 -15.52 12.42
N VAL A 181 14.18 -15.86 11.20
CA VAL A 181 14.71 -15.29 9.94
C VAL A 181 13.54 -14.88 9.04
N VAL A 182 13.57 -13.66 8.49
CA VAL A 182 12.46 -13.08 7.71
C VAL A 182 12.84 -12.90 6.23
N LEU A 183 12.06 -13.49 5.32
CA LEU A 183 12.24 -13.43 3.85
C LEU A 183 10.96 -12.93 3.15
N ASN A 184 11.07 -12.66 1.85
CA ASN A 184 9.99 -12.19 0.97
C ASN A 184 8.99 -13.30 0.53
N GLY A 185 8.61 -14.15 1.50
CA GLY A 185 7.47 -15.09 1.47
C GLY A 185 7.89 -16.56 1.56
N CYS A 186 6.95 -17.47 1.88
CA CYS A 186 7.24 -18.91 1.98
C CYS A 186 7.86 -19.51 0.70
N ALA A 187 7.52 -18.98 -0.48
CA ALA A 187 8.16 -19.34 -1.76
C ALA A 187 9.70 -19.17 -1.71
N SER A 188 10.17 -18.04 -1.17
CA SER A 188 11.60 -17.75 -1.01
C SER A 188 12.22 -18.54 0.14
N LEU A 189 11.44 -18.89 1.18
CA LEU A 189 11.90 -19.80 2.24
C LEU A 189 12.14 -21.21 1.70
N PHE A 190 11.21 -21.78 0.90
CA PHE A 190 11.44 -23.06 0.22
C PHE A 190 12.67 -23.00 -0.69
N SER A 191 12.82 -21.94 -1.48
CA SER A 191 13.98 -21.73 -2.36
C SER A 191 15.30 -21.66 -1.59
N ALA A 192 15.32 -20.91 -0.47
CA ALA A 192 16.49 -20.73 0.38
C ALA A 192 16.85 -22.01 1.14
N LEU A 193 15.87 -22.69 1.76
CA LEU A 193 16.09 -23.93 2.50
C LEU A 193 16.51 -25.07 1.57
N ALA A 194 15.95 -25.17 0.36
CA ALA A 194 16.44 -26.12 -0.65
C ALA A 194 17.91 -25.86 -1.02
N THR A 195 18.29 -24.59 -1.18
CA THR A 195 19.68 -24.18 -1.51
C THR A 195 20.66 -24.35 -0.33
N VAL A 196 20.17 -24.37 0.91
CA VAL A 196 20.99 -24.46 2.14
C VAL A 196 21.10 -25.89 2.67
N LEU A 197 20.07 -26.71 2.49
CA LEU A 197 20.00 -28.05 3.09
C LEU A 197 20.43 -29.17 2.14
N CYS A 198 20.40 -28.96 0.82
CA CYS A 198 20.64 -30.00 -0.20
C CYS A 198 21.78 -29.64 -1.17
N GLU A 199 22.50 -30.67 -1.61
CA GLU A 199 23.32 -30.61 -2.81
C GLU A 199 22.46 -30.75 -4.08
N VAL A 200 23.02 -30.33 -5.22
CA VAL A 200 22.35 -30.44 -6.52
C VAL A 200 22.01 -31.89 -6.87
N GLY A 201 20.73 -32.16 -7.16
CA GLY A 201 20.22 -33.49 -7.48
C GLY A 201 19.79 -34.33 -6.27
N GLU A 202 19.99 -33.86 -5.03
CA GLU A 202 19.32 -34.43 -3.86
C GLU A 202 17.81 -34.08 -3.85
N ALA A 203 17.04 -34.69 -2.93
CA ALA A 203 15.59 -34.57 -2.93
C ALA A 203 14.94 -34.41 -1.53
N PHE A 204 13.72 -33.88 -1.51
CA PHE A 204 12.82 -33.91 -0.36
C PHE A 204 11.63 -34.86 -0.60
N LEU A 205 11.21 -35.58 0.44
CA LEU A 205 9.90 -36.24 0.48
C LEU A 205 8.79 -35.20 0.65
N ILE A 206 7.65 -35.39 0.00
CA ILE A 206 6.45 -34.57 0.21
C ILE A 206 5.17 -35.41 0.05
N PRO A 207 4.20 -35.34 0.97
CA PRO A 207 2.88 -35.97 0.81
C PRO A 207 2.14 -35.42 -0.41
N ALA A 208 1.52 -36.27 -1.23
CA ALA A 208 0.81 -35.85 -2.43
C ALA A 208 -0.67 -36.27 -2.39
N PRO A 209 -1.64 -35.36 -2.60
CA PRO A 209 -1.49 -34.06 -3.25
C PRO A 209 -0.95 -32.92 -2.36
N TYR A 210 -0.15 -32.01 -2.95
CA TYR A 210 0.42 -30.82 -2.30
C TYR A 210 0.34 -29.58 -3.20
N TYR A 211 0.63 -28.40 -2.65
CA TYR A 211 0.73 -27.15 -3.42
C TYR A 211 1.85 -27.21 -4.48
N GLY A 212 1.50 -27.53 -5.73
CA GLY A 212 2.42 -27.87 -6.82
C GLY A 212 3.58 -26.90 -7.07
N ALA A 213 3.40 -25.60 -6.83
CA ALA A 213 4.44 -24.59 -6.96
C ALA A 213 5.66 -24.80 -6.03
N ILE A 214 5.53 -25.58 -4.94
CA ILE A 214 6.69 -26.00 -4.12
C ILE A 214 7.75 -26.71 -4.97
N THR A 215 7.32 -27.47 -6.00
CA THR A 215 8.20 -28.07 -7.01
C THR A 215 9.04 -27.02 -7.73
N GLN A 216 8.42 -25.90 -8.13
CA GLN A 216 9.13 -24.77 -8.75
C GLN A 216 10.12 -24.13 -7.75
N HIS A 217 9.67 -23.88 -6.51
CA HIS A 217 10.48 -23.19 -5.50
C HIS A 217 11.79 -23.94 -5.17
N VAL A 218 11.73 -25.25 -4.91
CA VAL A 218 12.94 -26.03 -4.55
C VAL A 218 13.86 -26.28 -5.75
N TYR A 219 13.28 -26.42 -6.95
CA TYR A 219 14.02 -26.75 -8.17
C TYR A 219 14.72 -25.55 -8.80
N LEU A 220 14.06 -24.39 -8.94
CA LEU A 220 14.60 -23.28 -9.74
C LEU A 220 15.86 -22.61 -9.14
N TYR A 221 16.04 -22.69 -7.81
CA TYR A 221 17.24 -22.21 -7.12
C TYR A 221 18.22 -23.33 -6.77
N GLY A 222 17.77 -24.36 -6.04
CA GLY A 222 18.63 -25.43 -5.52
C GLY A 222 18.89 -26.58 -6.50
N ASN A 223 18.12 -26.70 -7.59
CA ASN A 223 18.07 -27.89 -8.45
C ASN A 223 17.78 -29.19 -7.64
N VAL A 224 16.91 -29.06 -6.64
CA VAL A 224 16.44 -30.14 -5.76
C VAL A 224 15.16 -30.74 -6.34
N ARG A 225 15.01 -32.07 -6.24
CA ARG A 225 13.81 -32.79 -6.70
C ARG A 225 12.83 -33.05 -5.55
N LEU A 226 11.57 -33.32 -5.87
CA LEU A 226 10.58 -33.82 -4.91
C LEU A 226 10.30 -35.30 -5.18
N VAL A 227 10.18 -36.09 -4.11
CA VAL A 227 9.75 -37.49 -4.12
C VAL A 227 8.35 -37.53 -3.50
N CYS A 228 7.35 -37.82 -4.32
CA CYS A 228 5.95 -37.82 -3.92
C CYS A 228 5.61 -39.04 -3.05
N VAL A 229 5.20 -38.78 -1.81
CA VAL A 229 4.61 -39.76 -0.90
C VAL A 229 3.11 -39.80 -1.22
N TYR A 230 2.74 -40.58 -2.23
CA TYR A 230 1.37 -40.59 -2.75
C TYR A 230 0.37 -41.11 -1.72
N LEU A 231 -0.66 -40.31 -1.47
CA LEU A 231 -1.79 -40.62 -0.59
C LEU A 231 -2.96 -41.17 -1.42
N ASP A 232 -3.93 -41.81 -0.76
CA ASP A 232 -5.02 -42.58 -1.39
C ASP A 232 -6.36 -41.94 -1.02
N SER A 233 -7.28 -41.76 -1.96
CA SER A 233 -8.65 -41.32 -1.57
C SER A 233 -9.49 -42.46 -0.99
N GLU A 234 -9.17 -43.71 -1.32
CA GLU A 234 -9.85 -44.90 -0.80
C GLU A 234 -9.32 -45.31 0.58
N VAL A 235 -10.24 -45.66 1.47
CA VAL A 235 -9.95 -46.14 2.83
C VAL A 235 -9.76 -47.65 2.78
N THR A 236 -8.51 -48.11 2.87
CA THR A 236 -8.14 -49.54 2.77
C THR A 236 -8.07 -50.25 4.13
N GLY A 237 -8.12 -49.52 5.24
CA GLY A 237 -8.09 -50.06 6.61
C GLY A 237 -9.18 -49.46 7.50
N LEU A 238 -9.56 -50.17 8.57
CA LEU A 238 -10.69 -49.81 9.44
C LEU A 238 -10.48 -48.52 10.25
N GLU A 239 -9.25 -48.03 10.38
CA GLU A 239 -8.87 -46.88 11.22
C GLU A 239 -8.28 -45.70 10.41
N THR A 240 -8.16 -45.83 9.09
CA THR A 240 -7.56 -44.80 8.20
C THR A 240 -8.61 -43.88 7.57
N HIS A 241 -8.25 -42.64 7.25
CA HIS A 241 -9.10 -41.69 6.51
C HIS A 241 -8.60 -41.39 5.08
N PRO A 242 -9.46 -40.82 4.20
CA PRO A 242 -9.04 -40.40 2.86
C PRO A 242 -7.87 -39.43 2.90
N PHE A 243 -6.91 -39.64 1.99
CA PHE A 243 -5.63 -38.95 1.87
C PHE A 243 -4.79 -38.90 3.16
N GLN A 244 -4.93 -39.88 4.06
CA GLN A 244 -4.06 -39.95 5.24
C GLN A 244 -2.62 -40.35 4.87
N LEU A 245 -1.66 -39.61 5.45
CA LEU A 245 -0.24 -39.94 5.47
C LEU A 245 0.03 -41.02 6.54
N THR A 246 0.96 -41.93 6.28
CA THR A 246 1.40 -42.91 7.30
C THR A 246 2.90 -43.06 7.26
N VAL A 247 3.49 -43.53 8.37
CA VAL A 247 4.92 -43.84 8.43
C VAL A 247 5.30 -44.89 7.38
N ASP A 248 4.45 -45.89 7.12
CA ASP A 248 4.71 -46.90 6.07
C ASP A 248 4.81 -46.28 4.67
N LYS A 249 3.97 -45.28 4.34
CA LYS A 249 4.07 -44.56 3.07
C LYS A 249 5.37 -43.74 2.97
N LEU A 250 5.82 -43.15 4.09
CA LEU A 250 7.10 -42.43 4.17
C LEU A 250 8.30 -43.38 4.00
N GLU A 251 8.31 -44.53 4.68
CA GLU A 251 9.35 -45.57 4.57
C GLU A 251 9.39 -46.15 3.15
N MET A 252 8.25 -46.47 2.53
CA MET A 252 8.18 -46.95 1.15
C MET A 252 8.71 -45.93 0.13
N ALA A 253 8.33 -44.66 0.23
CA ALA A 253 8.79 -43.61 -0.67
C ALA A 253 10.29 -43.33 -0.52
N LEU A 254 10.80 -43.34 0.72
CA LEU A 254 12.23 -43.22 1.01
C LEU A 254 13.02 -44.40 0.42
N GLN A 255 12.56 -45.63 0.63
CA GLN A 255 13.21 -46.84 0.10
C GLN A 255 13.14 -46.92 -1.43
N GLY A 256 12.06 -46.41 -2.04
CA GLY A 256 11.94 -46.21 -3.49
C GLY A 256 13.04 -45.30 -4.02
N ALA A 257 13.12 -44.07 -3.50
CA ALA A 257 14.15 -43.10 -3.87
C ALA A 257 15.59 -43.65 -3.69
N ILE A 258 15.86 -44.34 -2.58
CA ILE A 258 17.14 -45.01 -2.34
C ILE A 258 17.45 -46.08 -3.41
N SER A 259 16.45 -46.85 -3.86
CA SER A 259 16.65 -47.87 -4.89
C SER A 259 16.87 -47.27 -6.30
N GLU A 260 16.35 -46.07 -6.56
CA GLU A 260 16.65 -45.26 -7.75
C GLU A 260 18.00 -44.49 -7.64
N GLY A 261 18.71 -44.60 -6.51
CA GLY A 261 19.96 -43.86 -6.25
C GLY A 261 19.76 -42.38 -5.88
N VAL A 262 18.52 -41.94 -5.64
CA VAL A 262 18.17 -40.58 -5.25
C VAL A 262 18.36 -40.39 -3.75
N LYS A 263 19.27 -39.50 -3.36
CA LYS A 263 19.56 -39.20 -1.96
C LYS A 263 18.54 -38.20 -1.39
N VAL A 264 17.67 -38.70 -0.52
CA VAL A 264 16.70 -37.89 0.23
C VAL A 264 17.40 -37.17 1.39
N LYS A 265 16.99 -35.93 1.63
CA LYS A 265 17.60 -35.00 2.61
C LYS A 265 16.64 -34.44 3.64
N GLY A 266 15.34 -34.49 3.35
CA GLY A 266 14.31 -34.01 4.25
C GLY A 266 12.90 -34.42 3.85
N LEU A 267 11.94 -33.97 4.65
CA LEU A 267 10.50 -34.13 4.49
C LEU A 267 9.83 -32.74 4.54
N ILE A 268 8.87 -32.51 3.65
CA ILE A 268 8.01 -31.32 3.66
C ILE A 268 6.64 -31.73 4.20
N LEU A 269 6.16 -31.02 5.22
CA LEU A 269 4.81 -31.12 5.75
C LEU A 269 4.11 -29.75 5.60
N ILE A 270 2.81 -29.76 5.30
CA ILE A 270 1.99 -28.55 5.17
C ILE A 270 0.82 -28.71 6.14
N ASN A 271 0.66 -27.83 7.13
CA ASN A 271 -0.25 -28.05 8.26
C ASN A 271 -0.89 -26.75 8.77
N PRO A 272 -2.16 -26.42 8.44
CA PRO A 272 -3.12 -27.20 7.65
C PRO A 272 -2.72 -27.47 6.18
N GLN A 273 -3.17 -28.62 5.68
CA GLN A 273 -2.82 -29.20 4.37
C GLN A 273 -3.48 -28.45 3.19
N ASN A 274 -2.71 -28.18 2.14
CA ASN A 274 -3.16 -27.59 0.88
C ASN A 274 -2.79 -28.54 -0.28
N PRO A 275 -3.76 -29.16 -0.98
CA PRO A 275 -5.12 -28.67 -1.21
C PRO A 275 -6.24 -29.27 -0.35
N LEU A 276 -5.94 -30.20 0.56
CA LEU A 276 -6.95 -31.05 1.21
C LEU A 276 -7.87 -30.33 2.22
N GLY A 277 -7.41 -29.24 2.84
CA GLY A 277 -8.18 -28.52 3.86
C GLY A 277 -8.29 -29.30 5.17
N ASP A 278 -7.20 -30.00 5.51
CA ASP A 278 -7.11 -31.03 6.56
C ASP A 278 -5.92 -30.76 7.51
N ILE A 279 -5.82 -31.44 8.65
CA ILE A 279 -4.86 -31.14 9.72
C ILE A 279 -4.22 -32.42 10.25
N TYR A 280 -2.89 -32.43 10.44
CA TYR A 280 -2.23 -33.55 11.12
C TYR A 280 -2.44 -33.46 12.64
N SER A 281 -2.82 -34.58 13.27
CA SER A 281 -2.93 -34.65 14.72
C SER A 281 -1.55 -34.54 15.41
N PRO A 282 -1.49 -34.19 16.71
CA PRO A 282 -0.23 -34.17 17.46
C PRO A 282 0.50 -35.51 17.53
N GLY A 283 -0.23 -36.63 17.40
CA GLY A 283 0.35 -37.98 17.33
C GLY A 283 1.02 -38.24 15.99
N GLU A 284 0.31 -37.98 14.89
CA GLU A 284 0.84 -38.09 13.53
C GLU A 284 2.06 -37.19 13.32
N LEU A 285 2.01 -35.91 13.74
CA LEU A 285 3.17 -35.02 13.71
C LEU A 285 4.36 -35.58 14.50
N ARG A 286 4.12 -36.22 15.67
CA ARG A 286 5.18 -36.87 16.45
C ARG A 286 5.80 -38.03 15.67
N GLU A 287 4.98 -38.88 15.06
CA GLU A 287 5.43 -40.04 14.28
C GLU A 287 6.23 -39.67 13.04
N TYR A 288 5.80 -38.64 12.29
CA TYR A 288 6.52 -38.15 11.11
C TYR A 288 7.87 -37.51 11.48
N LEU A 289 7.94 -36.80 12.63
CA LEU A 289 9.18 -36.22 13.13
C LEU A 289 10.14 -37.29 13.68
N GLU A 290 9.66 -38.32 14.38
CA GLU A 290 10.50 -39.46 14.78
C GLU A 290 10.93 -40.30 13.57
N PHE A 291 10.12 -40.45 12.52
CA PHE A 291 10.55 -41.00 11.22
C PHE A 291 11.72 -40.20 10.63
N ALA A 292 11.56 -38.88 10.52
CA ALA A 292 12.60 -38.02 9.95
C ALA A 292 13.91 -38.12 10.75
N LYS A 293 13.82 -38.11 12.08
CA LYS A 293 14.96 -38.29 12.99
C LYS A 293 15.66 -39.64 12.82
N ARG A 294 14.93 -40.78 12.72
CA ARG A 294 15.52 -42.11 12.47
C ARG A 294 16.41 -42.10 11.22
N HIS A 295 15.96 -41.42 10.17
CA HIS A 295 16.65 -41.32 8.88
C HIS A 295 17.54 -40.08 8.76
N ALA A 296 17.77 -39.34 9.86
CA ALA A 296 18.57 -38.12 9.93
C ALA A 296 18.15 -37.01 8.92
N LEU A 297 16.87 -36.99 8.54
CA LEU A 297 16.25 -36.06 7.60
C LEU A 297 15.94 -34.70 8.25
N HIS A 298 16.01 -33.62 7.46
CA HIS A 298 15.45 -32.32 7.83
C HIS A 298 13.92 -32.32 7.67
N VAL A 299 13.20 -31.49 8.43
CA VAL A 299 11.74 -31.34 8.28
C VAL A 299 11.39 -29.87 8.13
N MET A 300 10.74 -29.54 7.01
CA MET A 300 10.14 -28.22 6.76
C MET A 300 8.65 -28.33 7.01
N VAL A 301 8.12 -27.59 7.99
CA VAL A 301 6.69 -27.56 8.32
C VAL A 301 6.14 -26.19 7.94
N ASP A 302 5.34 -26.13 6.87
CA ASP A 302 4.66 -24.92 6.40
C ASP A 302 3.28 -24.78 7.08
N GLU A 303 3.21 -23.90 8.07
CA GLU A 303 2.03 -23.64 8.88
C GLU A 303 1.32 -22.34 8.47
N VAL A 304 1.50 -21.89 7.22
CA VAL A 304 0.96 -20.64 6.67
C VAL A 304 -0.57 -20.47 6.75
N TYR A 305 -1.32 -21.53 7.08
CA TYR A 305 -2.77 -21.53 7.29
C TYR A 305 -3.18 -21.68 8.78
N MET A 306 -2.26 -21.54 9.75
CA MET A 306 -2.50 -21.84 11.17
C MET A 306 -3.59 -20.99 11.84
N LEU A 307 -3.83 -19.76 11.36
CA LEU A 307 -4.95 -18.92 11.82
C LEU A 307 -6.17 -18.98 10.88
N SER A 308 -6.10 -19.78 9.82
CA SER A 308 -7.18 -20.06 8.88
C SER A 308 -7.99 -21.32 9.27
N VAL A 309 -7.92 -21.76 10.53
CA VAL A 309 -8.76 -22.84 11.07
C VAL A 309 -9.97 -22.20 11.75
N PHE A 310 -11.17 -22.39 11.17
CA PHE A 310 -12.40 -21.68 11.54
C PHE A 310 -13.46 -22.58 12.20
N GLU A 311 -13.15 -23.86 12.41
CA GLU A 311 -14.02 -24.84 13.06
C GLU A 311 -13.32 -25.40 14.31
N GLU A 312 -13.79 -25.00 15.50
CA GLU A 312 -13.09 -25.25 16.78
C GLU A 312 -12.91 -26.74 17.10
N SER A 313 -13.84 -27.58 16.65
CA SER A 313 -13.84 -29.04 16.89
C SER A 313 -12.69 -29.79 16.22
N VAL A 314 -12.03 -29.18 15.23
CA VAL A 314 -10.89 -29.77 14.50
C VAL A 314 -9.60 -29.71 15.33
N GLY A 315 -9.54 -28.85 16.35
CA GLY A 315 -8.53 -28.97 17.42
C GLY A 315 -7.08 -28.69 17.02
N TYR A 316 -6.83 -27.88 15.98
CA TYR A 316 -5.51 -27.58 15.43
C TYR A 316 -4.41 -27.37 16.47
N ARG A 317 -3.24 -27.97 16.18
CA ARG A 317 -1.99 -27.77 16.91
C ARG A 317 -0.85 -27.50 15.93
N SER A 318 -0.10 -26.45 16.21
CA SER A 318 1.21 -26.22 15.60
C SER A 318 2.21 -27.27 16.09
N VAL A 319 3.16 -27.61 15.22
CA VAL A 319 4.34 -28.40 15.59
C VAL A 319 5.13 -27.76 16.74
N LEU A 320 5.13 -26.43 16.85
CA LEU A 320 5.79 -25.69 17.94
C LEU A 320 5.05 -25.79 19.29
N SER A 321 3.86 -26.41 19.32
CA SER A 321 3.13 -26.74 20.56
C SER A 321 3.54 -28.08 21.17
N LEU A 322 4.38 -28.87 20.48
CA LEU A 322 4.81 -30.18 20.94
C LEU A 322 5.88 -30.06 22.04
N GLU A 323 5.65 -30.70 23.19
CA GLU A 323 6.66 -30.81 24.24
C GLU A 323 7.86 -31.65 23.75
N GLY A 324 9.02 -31.02 23.62
CA GLY A 324 10.27 -31.63 23.18
C GLY A 324 10.21 -32.21 21.76
N LEU A 325 10.51 -31.40 20.74
CA LEU A 325 10.60 -31.85 19.35
C LEU A 325 11.60 -33.02 19.20
N PRO A 326 11.30 -34.07 18.39
CA PRO A 326 12.19 -35.21 18.17
C PRO A 326 13.63 -34.87 17.76
N ASP A 327 13.80 -33.89 16.86
CA ASP A 327 15.09 -33.26 16.53
C ASP A 327 14.87 -31.74 16.30
N PRO A 328 15.12 -30.87 17.30
CA PRO A 328 14.96 -29.42 17.16
C PRO A 328 15.97 -28.78 16.19
N GLN A 329 17.12 -29.43 15.95
CA GLN A 329 18.17 -28.93 15.06
C GLN A 329 17.91 -29.27 13.58
N LYS A 330 16.91 -30.13 13.32
CA LYS A 330 16.44 -30.48 11.97
C LYS A 330 14.98 -30.12 11.70
N THR A 331 14.26 -29.60 12.69
CA THR A 331 12.90 -29.08 12.51
C THR A 331 12.95 -27.59 12.16
N HIS A 332 12.32 -27.22 11.04
CA HIS A 332 12.28 -25.87 10.50
C HIS A 332 10.83 -25.48 10.24
N VAL A 333 10.34 -24.44 10.90
CA VAL A 333 8.91 -24.07 10.86
C VAL A 333 8.72 -22.76 10.09
N MET A 334 7.76 -22.76 9.17
CA MET A 334 7.51 -21.66 8.24
C MET A 334 6.10 -21.11 8.45
N TRP A 335 5.97 -19.78 8.43
CA TRP A 335 4.69 -19.07 8.48
C TRP A 335 4.73 -17.79 7.64
N ALA A 336 3.57 -17.28 7.21
CA ALA A 336 3.46 -16.03 6.48
C ALA A 336 2.05 -15.41 6.59
N THR A 337 1.97 -14.08 6.60
CA THR A 337 0.69 -13.34 6.58
C THR A 337 -0.06 -13.42 5.25
N SER A 338 0.51 -14.12 4.25
CA SER A 338 -0.01 -14.24 2.88
C SER A 338 -1.35 -14.98 2.76
N LYS A 339 -1.73 -15.80 3.75
CA LYS A 339 -2.97 -16.59 3.74
C LYS A 339 -3.87 -16.22 4.91
N ASP A 340 -3.36 -16.41 6.14
CA ASP A 340 -4.04 -16.07 7.39
C ASP A 340 -4.55 -14.62 7.44
N PHE A 341 -3.78 -13.66 6.92
CA PHE A 341 -4.18 -12.26 6.81
C PHE A 341 -4.46 -11.82 5.36
N GLY A 342 -4.49 -12.73 4.38
CA GLY A 342 -4.75 -12.40 2.97
C GLY A 342 -3.73 -11.47 2.27
N MET A 343 -2.62 -11.10 2.91
CA MET A 343 -1.69 -10.08 2.40
C MET A 343 -0.60 -10.66 1.47
N SER A 344 -1.00 -11.44 0.46
CA SER A 344 -0.11 -12.09 -0.51
C SER A 344 0.89 -11.12 -1.19
N GLY A 345 0.45 -9.88 -1.43
CA GLY A 345 1.23 -8.80 -2.05
C GLY A 345 2.28 -8.14 -1.14
N LEU A 346 2.15 -8.18 0.20
CA LEU A 346 3.18 -7.63 1.10
C LEU A 346 4.43 -8.50 1.21
N ARG A 347 4.39 -9.71 0.65
CA ARG A 347 5.51 -10.65 0.58
C ARG A 347 6.09 -11.10 1.93
N PHE A 348 5.48 -10.82 3.08
CA PHE A 348 6.06 -11.20 4.37
C PHE A 348 6.01 -12.71 4.63
N GLY A 349 7.14 -13.30 5.04
CA GLY A 349 7.23 -14.69 5.51
C GLY A 349 8.40 -14.92 6.49
N THR A 350 8.25 -15.89 7.38
CA THR A 350 9.13 -16.14 8.53
C THR A 350 9.53 -17.61 8.62
N LEU A 351 10.81 -17.86 8.88
CA LEU A 351 11.36 -19.13 9.32
C LEU A 351 11.68 -19.05 10.82
N TYR A 352 11.25 -20.03 11.59
CA TYR A 352 11.76 -20.33 12.92
C TYR A 352 12.59 -21.62 12.88
N THR A 353 13.83 -21.57 13.38
CA THR A 353 14.65 -22.78 13.60
C THR A 353 15.68 -22.59 14.71
N GLU A 354 15.91 -23.64 15.49
CA GLU A 354 16.94 -23.63 16.55
C GLU A 354 18.36 -23.87 16.00
N ASN A 355 18.48 -24.23 14.72
CA ASN A 355 19.76 -24.47 14.06
C ASN A 355 20.38 -23.14 13.59
N GLN A 356 21.39 -22.68 14.33
CA GLN A 356 22.04 -21.38 14.06
C GLN A 356 22.84 -21.34 12.76
N ASP A 357 23.34 -22.49 12.28
CA ASP A 357 24.05 -22.55 11.00
C ASP A 357 23.06 -22.40 9.83
N VAL A 358 21.93 -23.12 9.87
CA VAL A 358 20.84 -22.95 8.90
C VAL A 358 20.27 -21.53 8.95
N ALA A 359 20.03 -20.97 10.14
CA ALA A 359 19.56 -19.58 10.28
C ALA A 359 20.55 -18.57 9.67
N THR A 360 21.86 -18.79 9.81
CA THR A 360 22.91 -17.90 9.27
C THR A 360 23.10 -18.08 7.75
N ALA A 361 22.99 -19.30 7.24
CA ALA A 361 23.05 -19.60 5.81
C ALA A 361 21.81 -19.03 5.07
N VAL A 362 20.59 -19.24 5.60
CA VAL A 362 19.36 -18.65 5.04
C VAL A 362 19.40 -17.12 5.12
N ALA A 363 19.86 -16.53 6.23
CA ALA A 363 20.04 -15.08 6.33
C ALA A 363 21.02 -14.52 5.30
N SER A 364 22.06 -15.27 4.92
CA SER A 364 23.00 -14.84 3.88
C SER A 364 22.35 -14.67 2.50
N LEU A 365 21.21 -15.35 2.25
CA LEU A 365 20.40 -15.21 1.03
C LEU A 365 19.42 -14.03 1.10
N CYS A 366 19.19 -13.42 2.26
CA CYS A 366 18.33 -12.23 2.41
C CYS A 366 18.84 -10.98 1.67
N ARG A 367 20.07 -10.98 1.14
CA ARG A 367 20.51 -9.97 0.17
C ARG A 367 19.65 -9.94 -1.11
N TYR A 368 19.06 -11.08 -1.48
CA TYR A 368 18.19 -11.24 -2.64
C TYR A 368 16.71 -11.42 -2.24
N HIS A 369 16.47 -12.01 -1.07
CA HIS A 369 15.12 -12.36 -0.59
C HIS A 369 14.64 -11.54 0.62
N GLY A 370 15.31 -10.45 0.98
CA GLY A 370 14.96 -9.61 2.12
C GLY A 370 13.68 -8.77 1.92
N LEU A 371 13.20 -8.17 3.01
CA LEU A 371 12.05 -7.26 3.02
C LEU A 371 12.49 -5.80 3.25
N SER A 372 11.76 -4.88 2.63
CA SER A 372 11.88 -3.43 2.89
C SER A 372 11.62 -3.11 4.37
N GLY A 373 12.40 -2.18 4.94
CA GLY A 373 12.26 -1.74 6.34
C GLY A 373 10.84 -1.23 6.65
N PHE A 374 10.15 -0.61 5.69
CA PHE A 374 8.76 -0.20 5.83
C PHE A 374 7.81 -1.38 6.06
N VAL A 375 7.94 -2.45 5.26
CA VAL A 375 7.13 -3.66 5.41
C VAL A 375 7.49 -4.37 6.72
N GLN A 376 8.77 -4.41 7.08
CA GLN A 376 9.20 -4.98 8.36
C GLN A 376 8.60 -4.23 9.56
N TYR A 377 8.58 -2.90 9.52
CA TYR A 377 7.94 -2.06 10.53
C TYR A 377 6.42 -2.25 10.57
N GLN A 378 5.73 -2.25 9.42
CA GLN A 378 4.29 -2.50 9.32
C GLN A 378 3.90 -3.87 9.90
N MET A 379 4.66 -4.92 9.58
CA MET A 379 4.41 -6.25 10.13
C MET A 379 4.68 -6.28 11.64
N ALA A 380 5.70 -5.60 12.16
CA ALA A 380 5.90 -5.52 13.61
C ALA A 380 4.72 -4.85 14.34
N GLN A 381 4.18 -3.74 13.83
CA GLN A 381 3.02 -3.09 14.45
C GLN A 381 1.74 -3.92 14.31
N LEU A 382 1.51 -4.59 13.18
CA LEU A 382 0.36 -5.49 13.03
C LEU A 382 0.45 -6.68 13.97
N LEU A 383 1.59 -7.37 14.02
CA LEU A 383 1.78 -8.56 14.86
C LEU A 383 1.71 -8.21 16.35
N ARG A 384 2.15 -7.00 16.74
CA ARG A 384 2.03 -6.45 18.10
C ARG A 384 0.58 -6.26 18.57
N ASP A 385 -0.35 -5.96 17.66
CA ASP A 385 -1.72 -5.56 17.97
C ASP A 385 -2.64 -6.76 18.33
N ARG A 386 -2.32 -7.40 19.46
CA ARG A 386 -2.99 -8.62 19.95
C ARG A 386 -4.49 -8.41 20.15
N ASP A 387 -4.89 -7.24 20.63
CA ASP A 387 -6.29 -6.94 20.89
C ASP A 387 -7.08 -6.78 19.59
N TRP A 388 -6.56 -6.06 18.59
CA TRP A 388 -7.22 -6.03 17.28
C TRP A 388 -7.26 -7.41 16.62
N ILE A 389 -6.18 -8.19 16.68
CA ILE A 389 -6.16 -9.54 16.08
C ILE A 389 -7.17 -10.47 16.76
N ASN A 390 -7.16 -10.55 18.09
CA ASN A 390 -7.98 -11.50 18.85
C ASN A 390 -9.44 -11.07 18.99
N GLN A 391 -9.71 -9.77 19.13
CA GLN A 391 -11.07 -9.26 19.40
C GLN A 391 -11.81 -8.80 18.15
N VAL A 392 -11.11 -8.52 17.04
CA VAL A 392 -11.71 -8.01 15.79
C VAL A 392 -11.39 -8.89 14.59
N TYR A 393 -10.12 -9.15 14.28
CA TYR A 393 -9.74 -9.77 13.01
C TYR A 393 -10.09 -11.26 12.94
N LEU A 394 -9.60 -12.08 13.88
CA LEU A 394 -9.79 -13.53 13.84
C LEU A 394 -11.27 -13.95 13.98
N PRO A 395 -12.07 -13.39 14.92
CA PRO A 395 -13.49 -13.76 15.03
C PRO A 395 -14.28 -13.48 13.76
N GLU A 396 -14.06 -12.31 13.14
CA GLU A 396 -14.76 -11.92 11.90
C GLU A 396 -14.25 -12.72 10.68
N ASN A 397 -12.94 -13.00 10.61
CA ASN A 397 -12.36 -13.85 9.57
C ASN A 397 -12.91 -15.28 9.66
N HIS A 398 -12.94 -15.88 10.85
CA HIS A 398 -13.50 -17.22 11.07
C HIS A 398 -15.00 -17.27 10.78
N ALA A 399 -15.77 -16.25 11.22
CA ALA A 399 -17.20 -16.17 10.92
C ALA A 399 -17.47 -16.08 9.40
N ARG A 400 -16.72 -15.23 8.67
CA ARG A 400 -16.85 -15.10 7.21
C ARG A 400 -16.41 -16.37 6.47
N LEU A 401 -15.31 -16.99 6.89
CA LEU A 401 -14.82 -18.26 6.34
C LEU A 401 -15.86 -19.37 6.53
N LYS A 402 -16.38 -19.53 7.76
CA LYS A 402 -17.40 -20.53 8.09
C LYS A 402 -18.69 -20.31 7.30
N ALA A 403 -19.14 -19.05 7.12
CA ALA A 403 -20.32 -18.74 6.32
C ALA A 403 -20.13 -19.08 4.82
N ALA A 404 -18.97 -18.73 4.25
CA ALA A 404 -18.65 -19.04 2.86
C ALA A 404 -18.46 -20.55 2.62
N HIS A 405 -17.78 -21.24 3.54
CA HIS A 405 -17.63 -22.69 3.55
C HIS A 405 -18.97 -23.41 3.63
N THR A 406 -19.86 -22.98 4.53
CA THR A 406 -21.21 -23.54 4.69
C THR A 406 -22.00 -23.45 3.38
N TYR A 407 -22.06 -22.24 2.78
CA TYR A 407 -22.77 -22.04 1.51
C TYR A 407 -22.25 -22.93 0.39
N VAL A 408 -20.93 -23.00 0.17
CA VAL A 408 -20.36 -23.84 -0.90
C VAL A 408 -20.57 -25.34 -0.59
N SER A 409 -20.42 -25.75 0.67
CA SER A 409 -20.67 -27.12 1.11
C SER A 409 -22.13 -27.55 0.87
N GLU A 410 -23.09 -26.66 1.11
CA GLU A 410 -24.51 -26.91 0.86
C GLU A 410 -24.82 -26.99 -0.65
N GLU A 411 -24.27 -26.10 -1.47
CA GLU A 411 -24.43 -26.13 -2.93
C GLU A 411 -23.80 -27.38 -3.56
N LEU A 412 -22.64 -27.82 -3.07
CA LEU A 412 -22.00 -29.08 -3.51
C LEU A 412 -22.84 -30.30 -3.13
N ARG A 413 -23.37 -30.35 -1.90
CA ARG A 413 -24.32 -31.40 -1.46
C ARG A 413 -25.60 -31.40 -2.31
N ALA A 414 -26.14 -30.23 -2.64
CA ALA A 414 -27.32 -30.09 -3.50
C ALA A 414 -27.09 -30.59 -4.93
N MET A 415 -25.86 -30.52 -5.44
CA MET A 415 -25.43 -31.12 -6.72
C MET A 415 -24.99 -32.59 -6.57
N GLY A 416 -25.11 -33.17 -5.37
CA GLY A 416 -24.67 -34.53 -5.03
C GLY A 416 -23.18 -34.75 -5.26
N VAL A 417 -22.35 -33.71 -5.12
CA VAL A 417 -20.91 -33.75 -5.37
C VAL A 417 -20.17 -34.06 -4.07
N PRO A 418 -19.41 -35.17 -3.96
CA PRO A 418 -18.59 -35.45 -2.79
C PRO A 418 -17.42 -34.46 -2.67
N PHE A 419 -16.95 -34.24 -1.45
CA PHE A 419 -15.76 -33.42 -1.20
C PHE A 419 -15.17 -33.72 0.18
N LEU A 420 -13.91 -33.33 0.37
CA LEU A 420 -13.20 -33.31 1.64
C LEU A 420 -12.95 -31.87 2.07
N SER A 421 -13.16 -31.58 3.36
CA SER A 421 -12.81 -30.33 4.02
C SER A 421 -13.05 -30.45 5.53
N HIS A 422 -12.02 -30.23 6.33
CA HIS A 422 -12.07 -30.29 7.79
C HIS A 422 -11.85 -28.91 8.42
N GLY A 423 -12.67 -27.92 8.02
CA GLY A 423 -12.76 -26.62 8.70
C GLY A 423 -11.49 -25.76 8.70
N ALA A 424 -10.55 -26.03 7.78
CA ALA A 424 -9.20 -25.48 7.77
C ALA A 424 -8.81 -24.93 6.40
N GLY A 425 -8.01 -23.85 6.40
CA GLY A 425 -7.67 -23.12 5.19
C GLY A 425 -8.87 -22.35 4.66
N PHE A 426 -9.01 -22.28 3.34
CA PHE A 426 -10.14 -21.60 2.68
C PHE A 426 -10.48 -22.18 1.32
N PHE A 427 -10.40 -23.50 1.24
CA PHE A 427 -10.68 -24.29 0.05
C PHE A 427 -11.30 -25.64 0.43
N ILE A 428 -11.93 -26.26 -0.56
CA ILE A 428 -12.56 -27.58 -0.49
C ILE A 428 -11.94 -28.45 -1.59
N TRP A 429 -11.65 -29.71 -1.28
CA TRP A 429 -11.14 -30.70 -2.24
C TRP A 429 -12.31 -31.52 -2.78
N VAL A 430 -12.73 -31.20 -4.00
CA VAL A 430 -13.97 -31.65 -4.63
C VAL A 430 -13.73 -32.89 -5.49
N ASP A 431 -14.58 -33.90 -5.33
CA ASP A 431 -14.58 -35.11 -6.17
C ASP A 431 -15.51 -34.91 -7.38
N LEU A 432 -14.92 -34.72 -8.56
CA LEU A 432 -15.61 -34.63 -9.84
C LEU A 432 -15.41 -35.89 -10.71
N ARG A 433 -14.88 -37.00 -10.16
CA ARG A 433 -14.64 -38.25 -10.90
C ARG A 433 -15.90 -38.75 -11.63
N LYS A 434 -17.07 -38.58 -11.02
CA LYS A 434 -18.39 -38.94 -11.60
C LYS A 434 -18.79 -38.14 -12.87
N PHE A 435 -18.04 -37.09 -13.22
CA PHE A 435 -18.29 -36.25 -14.40
C PHE A 435 -17.24 -36.45 -15.51
N LEU A 436 -16.25 -37.31 -15.30
CA LEU A 436 -15.31 -37.70 -16.34
C LEU A 436 -15.88 -38.91 -17.12
N PRO A 437 -15.84 -38.92 -18.46
CA PRO A 437 -16.18 -40.10 -19.26
C PRO A 437 -15.28 -41.31 -18.97
N GLU A 438 -13.99 -41.04 -18.74
CA GLU A 438 -12.98 -42.01 -18.31
C GLU A 438 -12.12 -41.39 -17.21
N ALA A 439 -11.62 -42.18 -16.26
CA ALA A 439 -10.75 -41.71 -15.18
C ALA A 439 -9.32 -41.44 -15.69
N THR A 440 -9.14 -40.36 -16.45
CA THR A 440 -7.85 -39.95 -17.05
C THR A 440 -7.55 -38.47 -16.77
N PHE A 441 -6.26 -38.10 -16.79
CA PHE A 441 -5.84 -36.70 -16.64
C PHE A 441 -6.20 -35.85 -17.88
N GLU A 442 -6.32 -36.47 -19.04
CA GLU A 442 -6.87 -35.88 -20.26
C GLU A 442 -8.30 -35.39 -20.06
N GLU A 443 -9.19 -36.23 -19.52
CA GLU A 443 -10.58 -35.85 -19.21
C GLU A 443 -10.66 -34.85 -18.04
N GLU A 444 -9.81 -34.99 -17.01
CA GLU A 444 -9.70 -33.97 -15.95
C GLU A 444 -9.38 -32.58 -16.53
N ARG A 445 -8.43 -32.50 -17.46
CA ARG A 445 -8.07 -31.25 -18.14
C ARG A 445 -9.17 -30.74 -19.08
N LEU A 446 -9.94 -31.62 -19.73
CA LEU A 446 -11.10 -31.23 -20.55
C LEU A 446 -12.24 -30.67 -19.69
N LEU A 447 -12.55 -31.30 -18.55
CA LEU A 447 -13.51 -30.77 -17.59
C LEU A 447 -13.05 -29.42 -17.01
N TRP A 448 -11.76 -29.28 -16.70
CA TRP A 448 -11.17 -28.01 -16.27
C TRP A 448 -11.32 -26.90 -17.32
N ARG A 449 -11.06 -27.19 -18.59
CA ARG A 449 -11.26 -26.21 -19.68
C ARG A 449 -12.72 -25.78 -19.81
N ARG A 450 -13.67 -26.71 -19.70
CA ARG A 450 -15.11 -26.40 -19.71
C ARG A 450 -15.53 -25.44 -18.59
N PHE A 451 -14.91 -25.51 -17.41
CA PHE A 451 -15.12 -24.52 -16.35
C PHE A 451 -14.55 -23.14 -16.72
N LEU A 452 -13.32 -23.09 -17.25
CA LEU A 452 -12.66 -21.85 -17.67
C LEU A 452 -13.41 -21.15 -18.82
N GLU A 453 -13.88 -21.93 -19.79
CA GLU A 453 -14.77 -21.51 -20.88
C GLU A 453 -16.09 -20.95 -20.34
N ASN A 454 -16.74 -21.63 -19.39
CA ASN A 454 -17.91 -21.11 -18.66
C ASN A 454 -17.55 -20.10 -17.55
N LYS A 455 -16.42 -19.40 -17.70
CA LYS A 455 -16.01 -18.22 -16.92
C LYS A 455 -15.86 -18.46 -15.42
N VAL A 456 -15.39 -19.64 -15.01
CA VAL A 456 -14.99 -19.93 -13.63
C VAL A 456 -13.68 -20.73 -13.58
N LEU A 457 -12.65 -20.15 -12.98
CA LEU A 457 -11.36 -20.82 -12.81
C LEU A 457 -11.39 -21.66 -11.52
N LEU A 458 -11.04 -22.95 -11.65
CA LEU A 458 -10.70 -23.87 -10.57
C LEU A 458 -9.27 -24.38 -10.75
N SER A 459 -8.73 -25.11 -9.77
CA SER A 459 -7.44 -25.82 -9.91
C SER A 459 -7.69 -27.33 -9.89
N PHE A 460 -7.16 -28.06 -10.88
CA PHE A 460 -7.42 -29.49 -11.08
C PHE A 460 -6.35 -30.39 -10.45
N GLY A 461 -6.68 -31.67 -10.24
CA GLY A 461 -5.98 -32.62 -9.37
C GLY A 461 -4.51 -32.79 -9.71
N LYS A 462 -4.20 -32.96 -11.00
CA LYS A 462 -2.81 -33.12 -11.46
C LYS A 462 -1.91 -31.91 -11.17
N ALA A 463 -2.45 -30.69 -11.06
CA ALA A 463 -1.68 -29.50 -10.66
C ALA A 463 -1.23 -29.52 -9.19
N PHE A 464 -1.68 -30.50 -8.41
CA PHE A 464 -1.25 -30.78 -7.03
C PHE A 464 -0.48 -32.10 -6.90
N GLU A 465 -0.09 -32.72 -8.03
CA GLU A 465 0.44 -34.08 -8.08
C GLU A 465 -0.48 -35.14 -7.43
N CYS A 466 -1.80 -34.95 -7.51
CA CYS A 466 -2.75 -36.01 -7.20
C CYS A 466 -2.53 -37.18 -8.18
N LYS A 467 -2.35 -38.41 -7.66
CA LYS A 467 -2.23 -39.62 -8.49
C LYS A 467 -3.55 -40.07 -9.12
N GLU A 468 -4.67 -39.58 -8.61
CA GLU A 468 -6.02 -39.87 -9.10
C GLU A 468 -6.56 -38.66 -9.89
N PRO A 469 -7.00 -38.84 -11.15
CA PRO A 469 -7.70 -37.79 -11.88
C PRO A 469 -9.13 -37.60 -11.37
N GLY A 470 -9.69 -36.42 -11.61
CA GLY A 470 -11.06 -36.03 -11.28
C GLY A 470 -11.20 -35.25 -9.97
N TRP A 471 -10.10 -34.89 -9.31
CA TRP A 471 -10.11 -34.10 -8.07
C TRP A 471 -9.88 -32.61 -8.37
N PHE A 472 -10.51 -31.70 -7.62
CA PHE A 472 -10.40 -30.25 -7.87
C PHE A 472 -10.34 -29.45 -6.57
N ARG A 473 -9.45 -28.44 -6.48
CA ARG A 473 -9.48 -27.45 -5.40
C ARG A 473 -10.40 -26.29 -5.78
N LEU A 474 -11.41 -26.04 -4.94
CA LEU A 474 -12.32 -24.90 -5.02
C LEU A 474 -12.05 -23.97 -3.82
N VAL A 475 -11.63 -22.73 -4.09
CA VAL A 475 -11.38 -21.67 -3.08
C VAL A 475 -12.67 -20.88 -2.86
N PHE A 476 -13.09 -20.73 -1.60
CA PHE A 476 -14.37 -20.09 -1.26
C PHE A 476 -14.26 -18.69 -0.65
N SER A 477 -13.06 -18.17 -0.42
CA SER A 477 -12.79 -16.90 0.27
C SER A 477 -12.90 -15.64 -0.61
N ASP A 478 -14.05 -15.46 -1.27
CA ASP A 478 -14.41 -14.27 -2.07
C ASP A 478 -15.81 -13.74 -1.68
N LYS A 479 -16.21 -12.56 -2.17
CA LYS A 479 -17.51 -11.92 -1.88
C LYS A 479 -18.67 -12.87 -2.17
N ALA A 480 -19.66 -12.92 -1.28
CA ALA A 480 -20.79 -13.85 -1.37
C ALA A 480 -21.56 -13.83 -2.72
N HIS A 481 -21.65 -12.70 -3.43
CA HIS A 481 -22.26 -12.67 -4.77
C HIS A 481 -21.37 -13.21 -5.88
N ARG A 482 -20.05 -12.97 -5.80
CA ARG A 482 -19.05 -13.60 -6.70
C ARG A 482 -19.06 -15.11 -6.50
N LEU A 483 -19.11 -15.56 -5.24
CA LEU A 483 -19.18 -16.96 -4.87
C LEU A 483 -20.47 -17.64 -5.39
N ARG A 484 -21.64 -16.98 -5.25
CA ARG A 484 -22.90 -17.45 -5.86
C ARG A 484 -22.82 -17.59 -7.39
N LEU A 485 -22.29 -16.58 -8.09
CA LEU A 485 -22.17 -16.62 -9.55
C LEU A 485 -21.14 -17.68 -10.02
N GLY A 486 -20.06 -17.90 -9.25
CA GLY A 486 -19.13 -18.99 -9.47
C GLY A 486 -19.79 -20.37 -9.30
N MET A 487 -20.53 -20.61 -8.22
CA MET A 487 -21.27 -21.86 -8.01
C MET A 487 -22.35 -22.10 -9.08
N GLN A 488 -23.03 -21.04 -9.54
CA GLN A 488 -23.96 -21.12 -10.68
C GLN A 488 -23.24 -21.56 -11.97
N ARG A 489 -22.06 -20.99 -12.28
CA ARG A 489 -21.26 -21.36 -13.46
C ARG A 489 -20.70 -22.78 -13.36
N ILE A 490 -20.33 -23.24 -12.17
CA ILE A 490 -19.96 -24.64 -11.92
C ILE A 490 -21.16 -25.56 -12.19
N ARG A 491 -22.33 -25.25 -11.62
CA ARG A 491 -23.58 -26.02 -11.81
C ARG A 491 -23.94 -26.18 -13.29
N GLN A 492 -23.86 -25.11 -14.08
CA GLN A 492 -24.13 -25.14 -15.52
C GLN A 492 -23.25 -26.16 -16.29
N VAL A 493 -21.94 -26.19 -16.00
CA VAL A 493 -21.00 -27.14 -16.63
C VAL A 493 -21.32 -28.59 -16.21
N LEU A 494 -21.60 -28.80 -14.93
CA LEU A 494 -21.91 -30.12 -14.36
C LEU A 494 -23.29 -30.67 -14.82
N GLU A 495 -24.26 -29.80 -15.08
CA GLU A 495 -25.57 -30.15 -15.66
C GLU A 495 -25.55 -30.24 -17.20
N GLY A 496 -24.43 -29.98 -17.87
CA GLY A 496 -24.30 -29.99 -19.33
C GLY A 496 -24.97 -28.81 -20.04
N LYS A 497 -25.40 -27.78 -19.31
CA LYS A 497 -26.12 -26.61 -19.82
C LYS A 497 -25.17 -25.46 -20.18
N SER A 498 -24.38 -25.65 -21.23
CA SER A 498 -23.56 -24.57 -21.79
C SER A 498 -24.45 -23.51 -22.45
N GLN A 499 -24.23 -22.23 -22.16
CA GLN A 499 -24.86 -21.14 -22.92
C GLN A 499 -24.15 -20.98 -24.26
N VAL A 500 -24.75 -21.52 -25.33
CA VAL A 500 -24.67 -20.83 -26.62
C VAL A 500 -25.47 -19.55 -26.46
N ALA A 501 -24.89 -18.40 -26.81
CA ALA A 501 -25.60 -17.14 -26.77
C ALA A 501 -26.70 -17.14 -27.84
N GLU A 502 -27.96 -16.93 -27.44
CA GLU A 502 -29.01 -16.58 -28.39
C GLU A 502 -28.79 -15.12 -28.82
N ASP A 503 -28.47 -14.92 -30.10
CA ASP A 503 -28.46 -13.58 -30.69
C ASP A 503 -29.84 -12.92 -30.55
N PRO A 504 -29.93 -11.63 -30.19
CA PRO A 504 -31.20 -10.93 -30.14
C PRO A 504 -31.84 -10.92 -31.55
N PRO A 505 -33.16 -11.17 -31.66
CA PRO A 505 -33.80 -11.40 -32.95
C PRO A 505 -33.61 -10.20 -33.88
N SER A 506 -33.05 -10.47 -35.06
CA SER A 506 -32.69 -9.46 -36.06
C SER A 506 -33.91 -8.63 -36.47
N CYS A 507 -33.98 -7.38 -36.02
CA CYS A 507 -35.08 -6.48 -36.37
C CYS A 507 -34.97 -6.12 -37.86
N GLN A 508 -35.91 -6.62 -38.66
CA GLN A 508 -35.88 -6.45 -40.11
C GLN A 508 -36.07 -4.98 -40.50
N THR A 509 -35.14 -4.45 -41.29
CA THR A 509 -35.24 -3.12 -41.88
C THR A 509 -36.42 -3.03 -42.85
N GLN A 510 -37.33 -2.09 -42.63
CA GLN A 510 -38.23 -1.59 -43.66
C GLN A 510 -37.91 -0.12 -43.97
N GLU A 511 -38.00 0.23 -45.26
CA GLU A 511 -37.55 1.53 -45.79
C GLU A 511 -38.50 2.69 -45.45
N PRO A 512 -37.99 3.93 -45.37
CA PRO A 512 -38.80 5.11 -45.08
C PRO A 512 -39.72 5.50 -46.25
N ARG A 513 -40.93 5.98 -45.93
CA ARG A 513 -41.78 6.75 -46.87
C ARG A 513 -42.24 8.06 -46.23
N GLY A 514 -42.37 9.10 -47.05
CA GLY A 514 -42.44 10.50 -46.61
C GLY A 514 -43.80 11.01 -46.11
N PRO A 515 -43.88 12.28 -45.68
CA PRO A 515 -45.00 12.80 -44.89
C PRO A 515 -46.01 13.67 -45.67
N HIS A 516 -47.33 13.41 -45.51
CA HIS A 516 -48.37 14.37 -45.92
C HIS A 516 -49.64 14.40 -45.03
N ARG A 517 -49.91 15.59 -44.47
CA ARG A 517 -51.20 16.30 -44.21
C ARG A 517 -52.50 15.49 -44.44
N GLY A 518 -53.53 15.47 -43.58
CA GLY A 518 -53.96 16.36 -42.49
C GLY A 518 -55.52 16.50 -42.43
N ARG A 519 -56.03 17.07 -41.33
CA ARG A 519 -57.45 17.45 -41.01
C ARG A 519 -58.44 16.36 -40.53
N GLY A 520 -59.07 16.60 -39.38
CA GLY A 520 -60.24 15.87 -38.85
C GLY A 520 -60.45 16.08 -37.33
N SER A 521 -61.50 16.81 -36.92
CA SER A 521 -61.89 17.18 -35.53
C SER A 521 -63.33 17.74 -35.56
N PRO A 522 -64.15 17.79 -34.47
CA PRO A 522 -63.76 18.03 -33.06
C PRO A 522 -64.59 17.31 -31.94
N SER A 523 -64.29 17.64 -30.66
CA SER A 523 -65.14 17.58 -29.42
C SER A 523 -65.63 16.21 -28.90
N LEU A 524 -65.77 15.89 -27.60
CA LEU A 524 -65.52 16.48 -26.24
C LEU A 524 -65.69 15.33 -25.20
N PRO A 525 -65.36 15.40 -23.88
CA PRO A 525 -64.42 16.23 -23.11
C PRO A 525 -63.43 15.39 -22.21
N HIS A 526 -62.87 15.98 -21.14
CA HIS A 526 -61.92 15.44 -20.14
C HIS A 526 -62.47 14.25 -19.26
N ALA A 527 -61.70 13.54 -18.40
CA ALA A 527 -60.46 13.94 -17.68
C ALA A 527 -59.57 12.79 -17.11
N GLN A 528 -58.33 13.18 -16.78
CA GLN A 528 -57.45 12.69 -15.68
C GLN A 528 -57.08 11.19 -15.53
N CYS A 529 -55.76 10.93 -15.46
CA CYS A 529 -55.18 9.83 -14.68
C CYS A 529 -53.75 10.20 -14.23
N ALA A 530 -53.42 10.06 -12.95
CA ALA A 530 -52.06 10.28 -12.43
C ALA A 530 -51.81 9.60 -11.07
N ARG A 531 -50.70 8.85 -10.98
CA ARG A 531 -49.97 8.41 -9.76
C ARG A 531 -50.77 7.73 -8.63
N CYS A 532 -50.53 6.43 -8.44
CA CYS A 532 -50.69 5.76 -7.15
C CYS A 532 -49.33 5.20 -6.67
N GLN A 533 -49.03 5.39 -5.38
CA GLN A 533 -48.11 4.54 -4.62
C GLN A 533 -48.82 4.09 -3.33
N THR A 534 -48.77 2.78 -3.07
CA THR A 534 -48.86 2.13 -1.75
C THR A 534 -49.95 2.57 -0.75
N SER A 535 -51.04 1.81 -0.66
CA SER A 535 -51.76 1.62 0.62
C SER A 535 -52.64 0.35 0.66
N ALA A 536 -52.42 -0.47 1.70
CA ALA A 536 -53.29 -1.47 2.37
C ALA A 536 -54.49 -2.17 1.65
N GLU A 537 -54.49 -3.52 1.72
CA GLU A 537 -55.72 -4.33 1.64
C GLU A 537 -56.44 -4.45 3.00
N PRO A 538 -57.80 -4.46 3.03
CA PRO A 538 -58.58 -4.77 4.23
C PRO A 538 -59.39 -6.10 4.14
N SER A 539 -59.32 -6.90 5.21
CA SER A 539 -60.03 -8.19 5.40
C SER A 539 -61.57 -8.12 5.45
N ARG A 540 -62.27 -9.27 5.32
CA ARG A 540 -63.56 -9.52 6.02
C ARG A 540 -63.97 -11.01 6.23
N ARG A 541 -63.70 -11.51 7.45
CA ARG A 541 -64.51 -12.36 8.39
C ARG A 541 -65.48 -13.44 7.87
N PRO A 542 -65.72 -14.47 8.72
CA PRO A 542 -67.03 -14.51 9.39
C PRO A 542 -67.01 -14.77 10.93
N ARG A 543 -67.90 -14.04 11.63
CA ARG A 543 -68.66 -14.32 12.90
C ARG A 543 -67.98 -14.85 14.19
N ALA A 544 -68.62 -14.52 15.32
CA ALA A 544 -68.35 -14.97 16.71
C ALA A 544 -69.69 -15.44 17.35
N PRO A 545 -69.75 -15.95 18.61
CA PRO A 545 -69.82 -15.07 19.79
C PRO A 545 -69.19 -15.62 21.12
N GLY A 546 -69.08 -14.78 22.16
CA GLY A 546 -68.71 -15.17 23.54
C GLY A 546 -68.27 -13.96 24.41
N SER A 547 -68.64 -13.88 25.69
CA SER A 547 -68.61 -12.61 26.45
C SER A 547 -68.13 -12.66 27.92
N LEU A 548 -67.22 -11.72 28.30
CA LEU A 548 -67.14 -10.95 29.58
C LEU A 548 -67.08 -11.72 30.94
N PRO A 549 -66.80 -11.10 32.13
CA PRO A 549 -66.72 -9.67 32.48
C PRO A 549 -65.55 -9.15 33.38
N GLN A 550 -65.37 -7.82 33.34
CA GLN A 550 -65.09 -6.79 34.39
C GLN A 550 -64.33 -7.07 35.73
N THR A 551 -63.63 -6.04 36.22
CA THR A 551 -62.95 -5.92 37.54
C THR A 551 -63.50 -4.78 38.42
N PRO A 552 -63.39 -4.84 39.77
CA PRO A 552 -63.05 -3.62 40.53
C PRO A 552 -62.25 -3.73 41.87
N ARG A 553 -61.12 -3.00 41.94
CA ARG A 553 -60.57 -2.15 43.05
C ARG A 553 -60.59 -2.53 44.57
N ARG A 554 -59.38 -2.40 45.17
CA ARG A 554 -59.02 -1.93 46.57
C ARG A 554 -59.17 -2.95 47.73
N ARG A 555 -58.40 -2.91 48.85
CA ARG A 555 -57.61 -1.79 49.48
C ARG A 555 -56.49 -2.27 50.48
N ARG A 556 -55.34 -1.55 50.51
CA ARG A 556 -54.39 -1.31 51.66
C ARG A 556 -53.27 -2.36 52.01
N PRO A 557 -52.21 -2.01 52.81
CA PRO A 557 -50.78 -2.32 52.53
C PRO A 557 -50.08 -3.02 53.77
N PRO A 558 -48.77 -2.91 54.17
CA PRO A 558 -47.54 -2.15 53.73
C PRO A 558 -46.30 -3.05 53.39
N ALA A 559 -45.08 -2.60 53.03
CA ALA A 559 -44.51 -1.34 52.48
C ALA A 559 -43.18 -1.64 51.70
N ALA A 560 -42.58 -0.63 51.06
CA ALA A 560 -41.36 -0.68 50.20
C ALA A 560 -40.08 -0.17 50.98
N PRO A 561 -38.90 0.19 50.40
CA PRO A 561 -38.42 0.34 49.00
C PRO A 561 -37.17 -0.52 48.65
N ARG A 562 -36.57 -0.59 47.44
CA ARG A 562 -36.63 0.08 46.11
C ARG A 562 -35.50 1.08 45.74
N ASP A 563 -34.51 0.57 45.03
CA ASP A 563 -33.69 1.10 43.90
C ASP A 563 -33.20 2.58 43.77
N SER A 564 -31.88 2.69 43.54
CA SER A 564 -31.19 3.43 42.45
C SER A 564 -30.59 4.84 42.64
N ARG A 565 -29.45 5.01 41.94
CA ARG A 565 -28.70 6.23 41.50
C ARG A 565 -27.75 6.96 42.48
N TRP A 566 -26.48 7.02 42.03
CA TRP A 566 -25.52 8.14 42.02
C TRP A 566 -25.64 9.32 43.01
N VAL A 567 -24.55 9.58 43.76
CA VAL A 567 -23.83 10.88 43.93
C VAL A 567 -22.62 10.68 44.89
N ALA A 568 -21.66 11.60 44.91
CA ALA A 568 -20.39 11.50 45.68
C ALA A 568 -20.40 12.25 47.05
N VAL A 569 -19.23 12.28 47.73
CA VAL A 569 -18.74 13.22 48.80
C VAL A 569 -18.46 12.65 50.23
N ALA A 570 -17.16 12.48 50.52
CA ALA A 570 -16.35 12.84 51.72
C ALA A 570 -16.59 12.40 53.22
N ARG A 571 -15.45 12.10 53.89
CA ARG A 571 -15.02 12.31 55.32
C ARG A 571 -15.63 11.50 56.53
N ALA A 572 -14.83 10.57 57.08
CA ALA A 572 -14.06 10.61 58.38
C ALA A 572 -14.65 11.19 59.71
N PRO A 573 -14.14 10.86 60.94
CA PRO A 573 -13.36 9.70 61.47
C PRO A 573 -13.61 9.27 63.00
N ARG A 574 -12.76 8.36 63.55
CA ARG A 574 -12.44 8.06 65.01
C ARG A 574 -13.47 7.23 65.84
N HIS A 575 -13.14 6.46 66.92
CA HIS A 575 -11.88 6.08 67.64
C HIS A 575 -12.06 4.74 68.44
N GLU A 576 -10.97 3.94 68.63
CA GLU A 576 -10.58 2.97 69.72
C GLU A 576 -11.60 2.05 70.49
N GLN A 577 -11.27 0.90 71.13
CA GLN A 577 -9.99 0.36 71.67
C GLN A 577 -9.97 -1.21 71.84
N VAL A 578 -8.84 -1.88 71.50
CA VAL A 578 -8.11 -3.04 72.15
C VAL A 578 -8.91 -4.16 72.90
N THR A 579 -8.71 -5.49 72.74
CA THR A 579 -7.47 -6.34 72.73
C THR A 579 -7.65 -7.75 72.10
N LYS A 580 -6.58 -8.31 71.47
CA LYS A 580 -6.06 -9.73 71.41
C LYS A 580 -7.03 -10.95 71.35
N SER A 581 -6.73 -12.07 70.65
CA SER A 581 -5.46 -12.62 70.12
C SER A 581 -5.65 -13.56 68.91
N GLY A 582 -4.53 -13.95 68.25
CA GLY A 582 -4.48 -14.99 67.21
C GLY A 582 -4.29 -14.42 65.79
N ALA A 583 -3.11 -14.63 65.19
CA ALA A 583 -2.74 -13.99 63.92
C ALA A 583 -2.40 -15.00 62.80
N GLN A 584 -3.21 -14.98 61.75
CA GLN A 584 -2.81 -15.29 60.37
C GLN A 584 -2.53 -13.94 59.65
N ARG A 585 -1.87 -13.94 58.47
CA ARG A 585 -2.45 -13.46 57.19
C ARG A 585 -1.46 -13.19 56.04
N GLU A 586 -1.85 -13.71 54.88
CA GLU A 586 -2.20 -13.00 53.62
C GLU A 586 -1.52 -11.67 53.21
N ALA A 587 -1.02 -11.72 51.97
CA ALA A 587 -0.82 -10.73 50.89
C ALA A 587 -1.51 -9.34 50.88
N ALA A 588 -0.78 -8.38 50.26
CA ALA A 588 -1.21 -7.23 49.45
C ALA A 588 -2.05 -6.10 50.15
N VAL A 589 -2.37 -4.92 49.60
CA VAL A 589 -2.35 -4.29 48.24
C VAL A 589 -2.10 -2.76 48.37
N ALA A 590 -1.40 -2.10 47.41
CA ALA A 590 -1.40 -0.65 47.05
C ALA A 590 -1.22 0.43 48.17
N GLU A 591 -1.17 1.76 47.94
CA GLU A 591 -1.42 2.61 46.75
C GLU A 591 -0.53 3.88 46.74
N GLU A 592 -0.78 4.83 45.82
CA GLU A 592 0.11 5.93 45.39
C GLU A 592 0.16 7.16 46.33
N SER A 593 1.25 7.95 46.29
CA SER A 593 1.21 9.39 45.91
C SER A 593 2.58 10.13 45.92
N GLU A 594 2.78 10.92 44.88
CA GLU A 594 3.45 12.24 44.78
C GLU A 594 4.97 12.51 45.07
N GLU A 595 5.52 13.29 44.12
CA GLU A 595 6.61 14.28 44.19
C GLU A 595 8.11 13.89 44.34
N GLU A 596 8.95 14.89 44.02
CA GLU A 596 10.36 14.75 43.68
C GLU A 596 11.29 14.66 44.91
N ALA A 597 12.23 13.72 44.89
CA ALA A 597 13.54 13.94 45.52
C ALA A 597 14.66 13.10 44.89
N VAL A 598 15.72 13.80 44.49
CA VAL A 598 17.02 13.23 44.10
C VAL A 598 17.63 12.42 45.26
N CYS A 599 18.33 11.34 44.89
CA CYS A 599 19.13 10.52 45.80
C CYS A 599 20.11 11.35 46.65
N VAL A 600 20.34 10.99 47.92
CA VAL A 600 21.63 10.41 48.35
C VAL A 600 21.55 9.85 49.77
N ILE A 601 22.16 8.68 49.94
CA ILE A 601 22.35 7.98 51.21
C ILE A 601 23.29 8.76 52.14
N MET A 602 22.82 9.10 53.35
CA MET A 602 23.74 9.39 54.47
C MET A 602 24.43 8.09 54.92
N CYS A 603 25.75 8.11 55.03
CA CYS A 603 26.57 6.91 55.13
C CYS A 603 26.48 6.18 56.47
N ALA A 604 26.35 4.85 56.43
CA ALA A 604 26.68 3.96 57.55
C ALA A 604 28.16 3.56 57.53
N SER A 605 28.75 3.25 58.69
CA SER A 605 30.07 2.59 58.79
C SER A 605 30.40 2.04 60.17
N VAL A 606 31.38 1.11 60.19
CA VAL A 606 31.96 0.34 61.32
C VAL A 606 31.16 -0.96 61.61
N LYS A 607 31.73 -2.19 61.67
CA LYS A 607 33.15 -2.67 61.70
C LYS A 607 33.31 -4.07 61.05
N TYR A 608 34.42 -4.29 60.32
CA TYR A 608 35.29 -5.50 60.20
C TYR A 608 34.67 -6.92 60.14
N ASN A 609 35.04 -7.78 59.17
CA ASN A 609 36.35 -8.49 59.09
C ASN A 609 36.69 -8.95 57.64
N ILE A 610 37.94 -8.79 57.13
CA ILE A 610 39.00 -9.83 56.92
C ILE A 610 38.61 -10.95 55.92
N ARG A 611 39.30 -11.24 54.79
CA ARG A 611 40.57 -10.76 54.15
C ARG A 611 40.50 -10.99 52.60
N GLY A 612 41.25 -10.23 51.80
CA GLY A 612 41.26 -10.28 50.31
C GLY A 612 42.29 -11.25 49.68
N PRO A 613 42.57 -11.16 48.34
CA PRO A 613 43.37 -10.02 47.84
C PRO A 613 43.06 -9.50 46.40
N ALA A 614 43.36 -8.22 46.15
CA ALA A 614 43.68 -7.62 44.83
C ALA A 614 44.42 -6.27 45.02
N LEU A 615 45.21 -5.81 44.03
CA LEU A 615 46.05 -4.59 44.14
C LEU A 615 45.62 -3.47 43.17
N ILE A 616 45.39 -2.25 43.69
CA ILE A 616 45.59 -0.97 42.99
C ILE A 616 46.14 0.06 44.02
N PRO A 617 47.17 0.88 43.70
CA PRO A 617 47.92 1.64 44.72
C PRO A 617 47.23 2.93 45.21
N ARG A 618 47.38 3.23 46.51
CA ARG A 618 46.93 4.50 47.12
C ARG A 618 47.82 5.68 46.74
N MET A 619 47.27 6.71 46.08
CA MET A 619 47.95 8.00 45.93
C MET A 619 48.18 8.69 47.29
N LYS A 620 49.36 9.30 47.46
CA LYS A 620 49.73 10.02 48.70
C LYS A 620 48.89 11.29 48.87
N THR A 621 48.45 11.55 50.10
CA THR A 621 47.36 12.48 50.48
C THR A 621 47.44 13.89 49.87
N LYS A 622 48.65 14.45 49.69
CA LYS A 622 48.85 15.78 49.07
C LYS A 622 48.28 15.89 47.66
N HIS A 623 48.35 14.81 46.84
CA HIS A 623 47.78 14.81 45.49
C HIS A 623 46.25 14.78 45.50
N ARG A 624 45.62 14.13 46.49
CA ARG A 624 44.16 14.11 46.63
C ARG A 624 43.61 15.51 46.88
N ILE A 625 44.31 16.33 47.68
CA ILE A 625 43.96 17.75 47.89
C ILE A 625 44.10 18.50 46.56
N TYR A 626 45.26 18.39 45.89
CA TYR A 626 45.50 19.06 44.60
C TYR A 626 44.41 18.77 43.55
N TYR A 627 44.04 17.50 43.34
CA TYR A 627 42.99 17.14 42.38
C TYR A 627 41.59 17.58 42.81
N ILE A 628 41.27 17.61 44.12
CA ILE A 628 39.99 18.16 44.60
C ILE A 628 39.95 19.67 44.35
N THR A 629 41.00 20.41 44.70
CA THR A 629 41.07 21.87 44.46
C THR A 629 41.02 22.19 42.96
N LEU A 630 41.72 21.42 42.13
CA LEU A 630 41.66 21.56 40.66
C LEU A 630 40.25 21.29 40.12
N PHE A 631 39.58 20.24 40.60
CA PHE A 631 38.21 19.94 40.21
C PHE A 631 37.23 21.02 40.65
N SER A 632 37.36 21.56 41.87
CA SER A 632 36.56 22.69 42.34
C SER A 632 36.79 23.96 41.52
N ILE A 633 38.02 24.25 41.10
CA ILE A 633 38.34 25.39 40.23
C ILE A 633 37.72 25.20 38.83
N VAL A 634 37.83 24.00 38.25
CA VAL A 634 37.21 23.68 36.95
C VAL A 634 35.68 23.73 37.01
N LEU A 635 35.07 23.23 38.10
CA LEU A 635 33.62 23.28 38.30
C LEU A 635 33.11 24.71 38.50
N LEU A 636 33.80 25.53 39.31
CA LEU A 636 33.48 26.95 39.46
C LEU A 636 33.71 27.72 38.16
N GLY A 637 34.75 27.38 37.39
CA GLY A 637 34.98 27.92 36.05
C GLY A 637 33.84 27.62 35.09
N LEU A 638 33.38 26.36 35.05
CA LEU A 638 32.24 25.93 34.23
C LEU A 638 30.93 26.61 34.63
N ILE A 639 30.66 26.72 35.94
CA ILE A 639 29.50 27.46 36.47
C ILE A 639 29.58 28.94 36.11
N ALA A 640 30.77 29.56 36.22
CA ALA A 640 30.97 30.95 35.83
C ALA A 640 30.78 31.16 34.32
N THR A 641 31.33 30.30 33.46
CA THR A 641 31.10 30.39 32.01
C THR A 641 29.65 30.13 31.63
N GLY A 642 28.97 29.19 32.30
CA GLY A 642 27.53 28.96 32.13
C GLY A 642 26.73 30.20 32.52
N MET A 643 26.99 30.76 33.71
CA MET A 643 26.35 32.00 34.15
C MET A 643 26.69 33.22 33.28
N PHE A 644 27.82 33.26 32.58
CA PHE A 644 28.18 34.36 31.67
C PHE A 644 27.61 34.17 30.25
N GLN A 645 27.47 32.93 29.76
CA GLN A 645 26.80 32.63 28.49
C GLN A 645 25.27 32.72 28.59
N PHE A 646 24.72 32.46 29.79
CA PHE A 646 23.29 32.58 30.09
C PHE A 646 22.97 33.78 31.00
N TRP A 647 23.86 34.76 31.13
CA TRP A 647 23.51 36.03 31.80
C TRP A 647 22.52 36.79 30.90
N PRO A 648 21.31 37.12 31.38
CA PRO A 648 20.36 37.85 30.57
C PRO A 648 20.83 39.30 30.42
N HIS A 649 21.38 39.65 29.25
CA HIS A 649 21.22 41.01 28.76
C HIS A 649 19.74 41.26 28.56
N SER A 650 19.18 42.12 29.41
CA SER A 650 17.77 42.49 29.51
C SER A 650 17.07 42.60 28.15
N ILE A 651 16.30 41.57 27.80
CA ILE A 651 15.20 41.68 26.85
C ILE A 651 13.98 42.08 27.67
N GLU A 652 13.40 43.23 27.34
CA GLU A 652 12.18 43.72 27.99
C GLU A 652 11.03 42.74 27.72
N SER A 653 10.29 42.36 28.76
CA SER A 653 9.15 41.46 28.62
C SER A 653 7.96 42.20 28.00
N SER A 654 7.88 42.19 26.67
CA SER A 654 6.77 42.79 25.93
C SER A 654 5.48 41.97 26.11
N SER A 655 4.55 42.55 26.87
CA SER A 655 3.23 42.02 27.24
C SER A 655 2.39 41.46 26.09
N ASP A 656 1.73 40.32 26.33
CA ASP A 656 0.51 39.82 25.68
C ASP A 656 0.34 40.07 24.17
N TRP A 657 0.89 39.18 23.36
CA TRP A 657 0.70 39.16 21.90
C TRP A 657 -0.68 38.62 21.49
N SER A 658 -1.74 39.42 21.70
CA SER A 658 -3.06 39.14 21.11
C SER A 658 -3.08 39.52 19.62
N VAL A 659 -3.48 38.60 18.73
CA VAL A 659 -3.40 38.76 17.26
C VAL A 659 -4.53 39.63 16.67
N GLU A 660 -4.96 40.67 17.37
CA GLU A 660 -5.86 41.68 16.81
C GLU A 660 -5.07 42.82 16.14
N LYS A 661 -5.27 42.98 14.83
CA LYS A 661 -4.97 44.20 14.05
C LYS A 661 -3.49 44.62 14.05
N ARG A 662 -2.69 43.96 13.18
CA ARG A 662 -1.38 44.47 12.73
C ARG A 662 -1.53 45.86 12.08
N SER A 663 -1.38 46.92 12.86
CA SER A 663 -1.41 48.30 12.35
C SER A 663 -0.19 48.55 11.45
N VAL A 664 -0.43 48.69 10.14
CA VAL A 664 0.61 48.99 9.13
C VAL A 664 1.20 50.40 9.30
N ARG A 665 0.65 51.23 10.21
CA ARG A 665 1.02 52.64 10.38
C ARG A 665 2.32 52.85 11.16
N ASP A 666 2.60 51.99 12.13
CA ASP A 666 3.65 52.19 13.14
C ASP A 666 4.73 51.09 13.08
N VAL A 667 5.10 50.72 11.85
CA VAL A 667 6.02 49.61 11.56
C VAL A 667 7.48 50.10 11.51
N PRO A 668 8.44 49.43 12.18
CA PRO A 668 9.85 49.83 12.15
C PRO A 668 10.44 49.78 10.73
N VAL A 669 11.17 50.83 10.37
CA VAL A 669 11.76 51.02 9.03
C VAL A 669 13.20 50.49 9.01
N VAL A 670 13.51 49.66 8.02
CA VAL A 670 14.87 49.18 7.73
C VAL A 670 15.33 49.79 6.41
N ARG A 671 16.46 50.49 6.42
CA ARG A 671 17.14 50.94 5.19
C ARG A 671 18.05 49.84 4.67
N LEU A 672 18.06 49.62 3.37
CA LEU A 672 18.97 48.71 2.68
C LEU A 672 20.10 49.52 2.02
N PRO A 673 21.35 49.42 2.51
CA PRO A 673 22.52 49.92 1.78
C PRO A 673 22.60 49.30 0.37
N ALA A 674 23.03 50.09 -0.63
CA ALA A 674 23.07 49.65 -2.03
C ALA A 674 23.99 48.43 -2.28
N ASP A 675 24.99 48.26 -1.41
CA ASP A 675 25.96 47.17 -1.28
C ASP A 675 25.49 45.98 -0.44
N SER A 676 24.24 45.98 0.05
CA SER A 676 23.65 44.84 0.78
C SER A 676 23.79 43.54 -0.02
N PRO A 677 24.09 42.40 0.64
CA PRO A 677 24.30 41.13 -0.03
C PRO A 677 23.06 40.71 -0.84
N LEU A 678 23.30 40.12 -2.00
CA LEU A 678 22.28 39.54 -2.86
C LEU A 678 22.29 38.01 -2.74
N PRO A 679 21.13 37.37 -2.49
CA PRO A 679 20.95 35.93 -2.65
C PRO A 679 21.36 35.42 -4.04
N GLU A 680 21.74 34.16 -4.12
CA GLU A 680 21.87 33.42 -5.37
C GLU A 680 20.49 33.22 -6.03
N ARG A 681 20.50 33.04 -7.37
CA ARG A 681 19.30 32.60 -8.10
C ARG A 681 18.91 31.20 -7.63
N GLY A 682 17.61 30.96 -7.44
CA GLY A 682 17.13 29.78 -6.74
C GLY A 682 17.51 28.47 -7.42
N ASP A 683 18.27 27.62 -6.70
CA ASP A 683 18.80 26.36 -7.25
C ASP A 683 17.69 25.33 -7.50
N LEU A 684 17.63 24.82 -8.74
CA LEU A 684 16.72 23.77 -9.22
C LEU A 684 17.16 22.36 -8.81
N SER A 685 18.41 22.17 -8.39
CA SER A 685 18.93 20.92 -7.82
C SER A 685 18.48 20.68 -6.37
N CYS A 686 17.96 21.72 -5.69
CA CYS A 686 17.49 21.62 -4.31
C CYS A 686 16.42 20.55 -4.11
N ARG A 687 16.64 19.70 -3.10
CA ARG A 687 15.72 18.67 -2.59
C ARG A 687 15.76 18.69 -1.06
N MET A 688 14.82 17.98 -0.43
CA MET A 688 14.64 17.96 1.04
C MET A 688 15.85 17.42 1.82
N HIS A 689 16.83 16.82 1.13
CA HIS A 689 18.08 16.29 1.69
C HIS A 689 19.35 17.06 1.24
N THR A 690 19.23 18.09 0.40
CA THR A 690 20.38 18.91 -0.08
C THR A 690 20.30 20.38 0.34
N CYS A 691 19.09 20.93 0.44
CA CYS A 691 18.85 22.36 0.67
C CYS A 691 18.00 22.68 1.92
N PHE A 692 17.36 21.67 2.50
CA PHE A 692 16.58 21.75 3.74
C PHE A 692 17.35 21.13 4.91
N ASP A 693 17.30 21.79 6.07
CA ASP A 693 17.82 21.27 7.32
C ASP A 693 16.69 20.62 8.13
N VAL A 694 16.55 19.31 7.95
CA VAL A 694 15.55 18.48 8.64
C VAL A 694 15.79 18.45 10.16
N TYR A 695 17.03 18.63 10.63
CA TYR A 695 17.36 18.51 12.05
C TYR A 695 16.78 19.66 12.91
N ARG A 696 16.45 20.79 12.28
CA ARG A 696 15.71 21.90 12.93
C ARG A 696 14.25 21.58 13.22
N CYS A 697 13.68 20.60 12.51
CA CYS A 697 12.28 20.22 12.62
C CYS A 697 12.07 19.20 13.75
N GLY A 698 12.55 19.60 14.94
CA GLY A 698 12.74 18.72 16.10
C GLY A 698 11.48 17.93 16.50
N PHE A 699 11.73 16.69 16.96
CA PHE A 699 10.69 15.69 17.21
C PHE A 699 9.84 16.03 18.44
N ASN A 700 8.87 16.92 18.26
CA ASN A 700 7.82 17.20 19.25
C ASN A 700 7.01 15.91 19.52
N PRO A 701 6.58 15.61 20.75
CA PRO A 701 5.77 14.41 21.06
C PRO A 701 4.41 14.31 20.32
N LYS A 702 3.97 15.36 19.61
CA LYS A 702 2.82 15.33 18.69
C LYS A 702 3.18 15.22 17.20
N ASN A 703 4.46 15.03 16.86
CA ASN A 703 5.02 15.03 15.49
C ASN A 703 4.66 16.27 14.62
N LYS A 704 4.29 17.40 15.24
CA LYS A 704 4.00 18.65 14.53
C LYS A 704 5.26 19.51 14.39
N ILE A 705 5.55 19.93 13.15
CA ILE A 705 6.55 20.97 12.87
C ILE A 705 6.08 22.32 13.44
N LYS A 706 7.03 23.26 13.61
CA LYS A 706 6.72 24.63 14.04
C LYS A 706 7.15 25.68 13.00
N VAL A 707 6.33 26.70 12.81
CA VAL A 707 6.46 27.75 11.80
C VAL A 707 6.56 29.10 12.50
N TYR A 708 7.66 29.81 12.29
CA TYR A 708 7.86 31.17 12.79
C TYR A 708 7.57 32.20 11.69
N ILE A 709 6.78 33.21 12.02
CA ILE A 709 6.53 34.37 11.16
C ILE A 709 7.44 35.51 11.62
N TYR A 710 8.26 36.05 10.71
CA TYR A 710 9.10 37.20 11.03
C TYR A 710 8.27 38.43 11.39
N SER A 711 8.76 39.25 12.33
CA SER A 711 8.11 40.52 12.67
C SER A 711 7.97 41.45 11.45
N LEU A 712 6.85 42.16 11.39
CA LEU A 712 6.56 43.11 10.32
C LEU A 712 7.57 44.26 10.33
N LYS A 713 8.19 44.53 9.18
CA LYS A 713 9.19 45.59 8.98
C LYS A 713 8.98 46.26 7.62
N LYS A 714 9.21 47.57 7.56
CA LYS A 714 9.13 48.34 6.31
C LYS A 714 10.52 48.50 5.71
N TYR A 715 10.82 47.75 4.66
CA TYR A 715 12.08 47.88 3.93
C TYR A 715 12.02 49.04 2.94
N VAL A 716 13.05 49.89 2.97
CA VAL A 716 13.29 50.99 2.03
C VAL A 716 14.73 50.93 1.53
N ASP A 717 15.01 51.50 0.36
CA ASP A 717 16.38 51.66 -0.14
C ASP A 717 17.15 52.79 0.59
N ASP A 718 18.35 53.09 0.09
CA ASP A 718 19.25 54.14 0.56
C ASP A 718 18.67 55.56 0.37
N VAL A 719 17.82 55.76 -0.63
CA VAL A 719 17.09 57.02 -0.89
C VAL A 719 15.78 57.11 -0.08
N GLY A 720 15.33 56.00 0.52
CA GLY A 720 14.13 55.91 1.35
C GLY A 720 12.86 55.50 0.61
N VAL A 721 12.97 55.04 -0.65
CA VAL A 721 11.84 54.52 -1.45
C VAL A 721 11.53 53.08 -1.00
N PRO A 722 10.24 52.71 -0.79
CA PRO A 722 9.86 51.34 -0.45
C PRO A 722 10.36 50.28 -1.44
N VAL A 723 10.63 49.09 -0.90
CA VAL A 723 11.11 47.91 -1.64
C VAL A 723 9.96 47.09 -2.24
N SER A 724 8.88 46.96 -1.48
CA SER A 724 7.60 46.38 -1.90
C SER A 724 6.46 47.31 -1.46
N SER A 725 5.26 47.07 -1.98
CA SER A 725 4.04 47.73 -1.53
C SER A 725 3.72 47.43 -0.05
N THR A 726 2.72 48.11 0.51
CA THR A 726 2.07 47.62 1.74
C THR A 726 1.60 46.17 1.53
N ILE A 727 1.75 45.33 2.56
CA ILE A 727 1.26 43.95 2.56
C ILE A 727 -0.20 43.90 2.08
N SER A 728 -0.48 43.02 1.11
CA SER A 728 -1.84 42.77 0.61
C SER A 728 -2.73 42.16 1.69
N ARG A 729 -4.05 42.32 1.52
CA ARG A 729 -5.05 41.65 2.37
C ARG A 729 -4.82 40.15 2.34
N GLU A 730 -4.62 39.62 1.13
CA GLU A 730 -4.46 38.21 0.81
C GLU A 730 -3.21 37.61 1.48
N TYR A 731 -2.08 38.33 1.49
CA TYR A 731 -0.89 37.89 2.22
C TYR A 731 -1.04 38.02 3.74
N ASN A 732 -1.74 39.04 4.23
CA ASN A 732 -2.04 39.11 5.65
C ASN A 732 -3.00 38.00 6.10
N GLU A 733 -3.98 37.61 5.28
CA GLU A 733 -4.88 36.47 5.53
C GLU A 733 -4.08 35.16 5.65
N LEU A 734 -3.13 34.90 4.73
CA LEU A 734 -2.21 33.76 4.84
C LEU A 734 -1.37 33.78 6.14
N LEU A 735 -0.79 34.94 6.47
CA LEU A 735 0.00 35.09 7.70
C LEU A 735 -0.85 35.04 8.98
N THR A 736 -2.14 35.33 8.91
CA THR A 736 -3.09 35.14 10.03
C THR A 736 -3.45 33.66 10.16
N ALA A 737 -3.82 32.99 9.08
CA ALA A 737 -4.13 31.55 9.09
C ALA A 737 -2.96 30.70 9.62
N ILE A 738 -1.71 31.05 9.28
CA ILE A 738 -0.52 30.41 9.87
C ILE A 738 -0.42 30.72 11.37
N SER A 739 -0.64 31.97 11.79
CA SER A 739 -0.55 32.42 13.20
C SER A 739 -1.61 31.81 14.11
N ASP A 740 -2.81 31.56 13.59
CA ASP A 740 -3.93 30.95 14.32
C ASP A 740 -3.82 29.42 14.37
N SER A 741 -2.86 28.83 13.64
CA SER A 741 -2.68 27.39 13.53
C SER A 741 -1.87 26.79 14.69
N ASP A 742 -2.15 25.51 14.99
CA ASP A 742 -1.37 24.64 15.88
C ASP A 742 0.14 24.58 15.54
N TYR A 743 0.53 24.98 14.32
CA TYR A 743 1.91 24.99 13.84
C TYR A 743 2.66 26.29 14.15
N TYR A 744 2.00 27.38 14.56
CA TYR A 744 2.67 28.64 14.88
C TYR A 744 3.64 28.53 16.08
N THR A 745 4.73 29.30 16.05
CA THR A 745 5.60 29.55 17.20
C THR A 745 6.10 30.99 17.19
N ASP A 746 6.13 31.61 18.36
CA ASP A 746 6.80 32.88 18.64
C ASP A 746 8.31 32.69 18.86
N ASP A 747 8.70 31.56 19.46
CA ASP A 747 10.10 31.18 19.65
C ASP A 747 10.77 30.77 18.31
N ILE A 748 11.58 31.68 17.77
CA ILE A 748 12.40 31.51 16.55
C ILE A 748 13.42 30.35 16.64
N THR A 749 13.74 29.85 17.84
CA THR A 749 14.67 28.73 18.03
C THR A 749 14.00 27.36 17.88
N ARG A 750 12.69 27.27 18.15
CA ARG A 750 11.86 26.05 17.99
C ARG A 750 11.36 25.85 16.56
N ALA A 751 11.58 26.82 15.69
CA ALA A 751 11.00 26.85 14.35
C ALA A 751 11.72 25.91 13.37
N CYS A 752 10.93 25.00 12.80
CA CYS A 752 11.28 24.19 11.64
C CYS A 752 11.30 25.03 10.36
N LEU A 753 10.26 25.83 10.15
CA LEU A 753 10.06 26.69 8.97
C LEU A 753 10.02 28.17 9.33
N PHE A 754 10.47 29.01 8.40
CA PHE A 754 10.50 30.46 8.55
C PHE A 754 9.72 31.13 7.42
N VAL A 755 8.73 31.96 7.77
CA VAL A 755 7.92 32.72 6.80
C VAL A 755 8.23 34.21 6.98
N PRO A 756 8.86 34.89 5.99
CA PRO A 756 9.06 36.32 6.01
C PRO A 756 7.75 37.10 6.15
N SER A 757 7.77 38.28 6.76
CA SER A 757 6.71 39.29 6.60
C SER A 757 7.04 40.22 5.42
N ILE A 758 7.33 39.63 4.26
CA ILE A 758 7.65 40.34 3.01
C ILE A 758 6.73 39.77 1.94
N ASP A 759 5.72 40.55 1.53
CA ASP A 759 4.77 40.13 0.51
C ASP A 759 5.45 39.99 -0.85
N VAL A 760 5.41 38.77 -1.37
CA VAL A 760 5.89 38.40 -2.71
C VAL A 760 4.82 37.62 -3.51
N LEU A 761 3.53 37.72 -3.13
CA LEU A 761 2.42 37.03 -3.79
C LEU A 761 2.25 37.41 -5.26
N ASN A 762 2.59 38.66 -5.60
CA ASN A 762 2.42 39.24 -6.91
C ASN A 762 3.72 39.91 -7.37
N GLN A 763 4.42 39.30 -8.32
CA GLN A 763 5.74 39.80 -8.72
C GLN A 763 5.70 41.18 -9.38
N ASN A 764 4.55 41.61 -9.92
CA ASN A 764 4.43 42.91 -10.61
C ASN A 764 4.54 44.12 -9.65
N THR A 765 4.45 43.93 -8.33
CA THR A 765 4.59 45.01 -7.33
C THR A 765 5.97 45.04 -6.66
N LEU A 766 6.91 44.18 -7.10
CA LEU A 766 8.21 43.97 -6.43
C LEU A 766 9.37 44.64 -7.16
N ARG A 767 10.24 45.31 -6.41
CA ARG A 767 11.58 45.69 -6.89
C ARG A 767 12.52 44.49 -6.70
N ILE A 768 12.76 43.74 -7.79
CA ILE A 768 13.35 42.38 -7.74
C ILE A 768 14.69 42.32 -6.98
N LYS A 769 15.61 43.27 -7.23
CA LYS A 769 16.94 43.30 -6.57
C LYS A 769 16.79 43.61 -5.08
N GLU A 770 16.04 44.65 -4.76
CA GLU A 770 15.91 45.19 -3.42
C GLU A 770 15.08 44.26 -2.51
N THR A 771 14.08 43.55 -3.05
CA THR A 771 13.37 42.50 -2.32
C THR A 771 14.30 41.33 -1.98
N ALA A 772 15.23 40.98 -2.85
CA ALA A 772 16.25 39.96 -2.55
C ALA A 772 17.24 40.44 -1.46
N GLN A 773 17.65 41.71 -1.50
CA GLN A 773 18.44 42.33 -0.42
C GLN A 773 17.64 42.37 0.91
N ALA A 774 16.33 42.60 0.88
CA ALA A 774 15.47 42.54 2.07
C ALA A 774 15.38 41.13 2.68
N LEU A 775 15.32 40.08 1.84
CA LEU A 775 15.37 38.69 2.30
C LEU A 775 16.71 38.36 2.96
N ALA A 776 17.83 38.77 2.36
CA ALA A 776 19.18 38.54 2.90
C ALA A 776 19.44 39.24 4.25
N GLN A 777 18.69 40.29 4.59
CA GLN A 777 18.77 41.01 5.87
C GLN A 777 17.90 40.39 6.98
N LEU A 778 17.20 39.27 6.73
CA LEU A 778 16.44 38.55 7.76
C LEU A 778 17.39 37.79 8.70
N SER A 779 17.15 37.88 10.01
CA SER A 779 18.10 37.46 11.07
C SER A 779 18.37 35.95 11.20
N ARG A 780 17.75 35.13 10.35
CA ARG A 780 18.03 33.69 10.18
C ARG A 780 18.11 33.26 8.71
N TRP A 781 18.36 34.18 7.77
CA TRP A 781 18.51 33.86 6.32
C TRP A 781 19.81 33.10 6.02
N ASP A 782 19.89 31.85 6.46
CA ASP A 782 20.98 30.92 6.18
C ASP A 782 20.88 30.42 4.74
N ARG A 783 21.18 31.32 3.78
CA ARG A 783 20.98 31.12 2.34
C ARG A 783 19.60 30.53 2.02
N GLY A 784 18.55 31.10 2.61
CA GLY A 784 17.16 30.66 2.44
C GLY A 784 16.82 29.25 2.98
N THR A 785 17.72 28.55 3.65
CA THR A 785 17.43 27.20 4.20
C THR A 785 16.24 27.27 5.17
N ASN A 786 15.29 26.35 4.97
CA ASN A 786 13.99 26.26 5.65
C ASN A 786 13.07 27.50 5.56
N HIS A 787 13.35 28.45 4.66
CA HIS A 787 12.47 29.60 4.44
C HIS A 787 11.42 29.28 3.38
N LEU A 788 10.15 29.58 3.66
CA LEU A 788 9.03 29.39 2.75
C LEU A 788 8.54 30.75 2.23
N LEU A 789 8.55 30.91 0.90
CA LEU A 789 8.01 32.07 0.20
C LEU A 789 6.69 31.69 -0.49
N PHE A 790 5.73 32.60 -0.55
CA PHE A 790 4.45 32.41 -1.24
C PHE A 790 4.38 33.32 -2.47
N ASN A 791 4.18 32.77 -3.66
CA ASN A 791 4.01 33.55 -4.90
C ASN A 791 2.92 32.94 -5.79
N MET A 792 1.78 33.62 -5.92
CA MET A 792 0.69 33.19 -6.80
C MET A 792 0.83 33.68 -8.24
N LEU A 793 1.54 34.80 -8.47
CA LEU A 793 1.72 35.41 -9.78
C LEU A 793 3.24 35.59 -10.09
N PRO A 794 3.94 34.49 -10.44
CA PRO A 794 5.35 34.52 -10.82
C PRO A 794 5.57 35.11 -12.22
N GLY A 795 6.73 35.76 -12.41
CA GLY A 795 7.09 36.41 -13.67
C GLY A 795 6.47 37.80 -13.87
N GLY A 796 7.00 38.51 -14.86
CA GLY A 796 6.46 39.77 -15.39
C GLY A 796 6.70 39.87 -16.90
N PRO A 797 6.12 40.87 -17.59
CA PRO A 797 6.39 41.08 -19.00
C PRO A 797 7.88 41.44 -19.24
N PRO A 798 8.51 40.95 -20.33
CA PRO A 798 7.90 40.16 -21.40
C PRO A 798 7.80 38.64 -21.12
N ASP A 799 8.69 38.07 -20.31
CA ASP A 799 8.97 36.61 -20.34
C ASP A 799 8.11 35.74 -19.40
N TYR A 800 7.37 36.34 -18.45
CA TYR A 800 6.41 35.67 -17.55
C TYR A 800 6.86 34.31 -16.96
N ASN A 801 8.06 34.28 -16.36
CA ASN A 801 8.64 33.08 -15.75
C ASN A 801 7.68 32.34 -14.78
N THR A 802 7.73 31.02 -14.80
CA THR A 802 6.83 30.12 -14.02
C THR A 802 7.28 29.88 -12.59
N ALA A 803 8.23 30.68 -12.07
CA ALA A 803 8.65 30.73 -10.68
C ALA A 803 9.04 32.17 -10.30
N LEU A 804 9.22 32.43 -9.00
CA LEU A 804 9.60 33.76 -8.48
C LEU A 804 11.00 34.17 -8.98
N ASP A 805 11.09 35.30 -9.70
CA ASP A 805 12.35 35.84 -10.25
C ASP A 805 13.26 36.48 -9.20
N VAL A 806 12.74 36.80 -8.02
CA VAL A 806 13.51 37.34 -6.89
C VAL A 806 14.54 36.29 -6.45
N PRO A 807 15.87 36.59 -6.51
CA PRO A 807 16.89 35.72 -5.96
C PRO A 807 16.60 35.37 -4.50
N ARG A 808 16.72 34.09 -4.16
CA ARG A 808 16.15 33.50 -2.94
C ARG A 808 16.95 32.31 -2.38
N ASP A 809 18.16 32.09 -2.88
CA ASP A 809 19.00 30.96 -2.50
C ASP A 809 18.22 29.62 -2.48
N ARG A 810 18.24 28.92 -1.34
CA ARG A 810 17.63 27.60 -1.13
C ARG A 810 16.15 27.65 -0.76
N ALA A 811 15.55 28.83 -0.55
CA ALA A 811 14.19 28.95 -0.04
C ALA A 811 13.16 28.15 -0.86
N LEU A 812 12.22 27.51 -0.16
CA LEU A 812 11.08 26.79 -0.71
C LEU A 812 10.08 27.81 -1.27
N LEU A 813 9.35 27.43 -2.31
CA LEU A 813 8.34 28.27 -2.94
C LEU A 813 6.98 27.56 -2.94
N ALA A 814 6.02 28.12 -2.20
CA ALA A 814 4.60 27.86 -2.39
C ALA A 814 4.14 28.68 -3.60
N GLY A 815 4.04 28.04 -4.76
CA GLY A 815 3.93 28.69 -6.07
C GLY A 815 2.62 28.40 -6.80
N GLY A 816 1.99 29.43 -7.36
CA GLY A 816 0.70 29.32 -8.04
C GLY A 816 0.77 28.97 -9.53
N GLY A 817 1.93 29.09 -10.17
CA GLY A 817 2.07 29.04 -11.63
C GLY A 817 3.24 28.19 -12.15
N PHE A 818 3.58 27.14 -11.41
CA PHE A 818 4.71 26.26 -11.72
C PHE A 818 4.59 25.54 -13.06
N SER A 819 5.73 25.43 -13.75
CA SER A 819 5.91 24.46 -14.84
C SER A 819 6.73 23.26 -14.38
N THR A 820 6.62 22.14 -15.07
CA THR A 820 7.44 20.92 -14.85
C THR A 820 8.96 21.17 -14.92
N TRP A 821 9.41 22.27 -15.55
CA TRP A 821 10.81 22.68 -15.63
C TRP A 821 11.30 23.52 -14.44
N THR A 822 10.38 24.18 -13.72
CA THR A 822 10.69 25.11 -12.61
C THR A 822 10.24 24.59 -11.25
N TYR A 823 9.36 23.60 -11.22
CA TYR A 823 8.89 22.94 -10.00
C TYR A 823 9.93 21.98 -9.45
N ARG A 824 10.39 22.20 -8.21
CA ARG A 824 11.27 21.27 -7.51
C ARG A 824 10.41 20.25 -6.75
N GLN A 825 10.06 19.16 -7.42
CA GLN A 825 9.23 18.08 -6.87
C GLN A 825 9.75 17.58 -5.51
N GLY A 826 8.85 17.46 -4.53
CA GLY A 826 9.20 17.11 -3.14
C GLY A 826 10.05 18.17 -2.42
N TYR A 827 9.91 19.45 -2.79
CA TYR A 827 10.63 20.58 -2.18
C TYR A 827 9.87 21.91 -2.26
N ASP A 828 9.33 22.22 -3.44
CA ASP A 828 8.36 23.30 -3.62
C ASP A 828 6.93 22.77 -3.44
N VAL A 829 5.95 23.67 -3.30
CA VAL A 829 4.53 23.31 -3.12
C VAL A 829 3.70 24.05 -4.16
N SER A 830 3.05 23.33 -5.07
CA SER A 830 2.06 23.97 -5.97
C SER A 830 0.79 24.31 -5.19
N ILE A 831 0.32 25.56 -5.26
CA ILE A 831 -0.85 26.08 -4.55
C ILE A 831 -1.85 26.72 -5.53
N PRO A 832 -3.15 26.85 -5.21
CA PRO A 832 -4.09 27.51 -6.10
C PRO A 832 -3.82 29.02 -6.21
N VAL A 833 -4.04 29.60 -7.39
CA VAL A 833 -4.07 31.05 -7.58
C VAL A 833 -5.40 31.58 -7.01
N TYR A 834 -5.31 32.51 -6.05
CA TYR A 834 -6.48 33.10 -5.42
C TYR A 834 -7.34 33.91 -6.40
N SER A 835 -8.68 33.78 -6.28
CA SER A 835 -9.65 34.54 -7.05
C SER A 835 -10.47 35.48 -6.16
N PRO A 836 -10.22 36.81 -6.19
CA PRO A 836 -11.07 37.76 -5.50
C PRO A 836 -12.48 37.85 -6.11
N LEU A 837 -12.62 37.50 -7.41
CA LEU A 837 -13.89 37.54 -8.12
C LEU A 837 -14.89 36.53 -7.56
N SER A 838 -14.40 35.32 -7.25
CA SER A 838 -15.18 34.26 -6.59
C SER A 838 -15.55 34.61 -5.15
N THR A 839 -14.61 35.08 -4.34
CA THR A 839 -14.83 35.25 -2.88
C THR A 839 -16.04 36.11 -2.55
N GLU A 840 -16.26 37.19 -3.30
CA GLU A 840 -17.36 38.14 -3.12
C GLU A 840 -18.70 37.72 -3.76
N VAL A 841 -18.76 36.58 -4.46
CA VAL A 841 -19.98 36.08 -5.12
C VAL A 841 -20.48 34.83 -4.42
N ASP A 842 -21.64 34.93 -3.78
CA ASP A 842 -22.37 33.75 -3.33
C ASP A 842 -22.88 32.98 -4.56
N LEU A 843 -22.66 31.66 -4.55
CA LEU A 843 -22.90 30.78 -5.69
C LEU A 843 -23.88 29.68 -5.26
N PRO A 844 -25.10 29.63 -5.82
CA PRO A 844 -26.10 28.66 -5.39
C PRO A 844 -25.62 27.24 -5.68
N GLU A 845 -25.62 26.34 -4.69
CA GLU A 845 -25.08 24.98 -4.84
C GLU A 845 -25.90 24.14 -5.83
N LYS A 846 -25.50 24.12 -7.10
CA LYS A 846 -26.05 23.20 -8.11
C LYS A 846 -25.44 21.81 -7.91
N GLY A 847 -26.21 20.91 -7.31
CA GLY A 847 -25.83 19.50 -7.16
C GLY A 847 -25.46 18.83 -8.50
N PRO A 848 -24.69 17.72 -8.49
CA PRO A 848 -24.18 17.08 -9.70
C PRO A 848 -25.27 16.64 -10.68
N GLY A 849 -24.94 16.67 -11.97
CA GLY A 849 -25.82 16.27 -13.06
C GLY A 849 -25.52 17.01 -14.38
N PRO A 850 -26.33 16.78 -15.42
CA PRO A 850 -26.24 17.53 -16.68
C PRO A 850 -26.49 19.02 -16.47
N ARG A 851 -25.88 19.84 -17.32
CA ARG A 851 -25.94 21.31 -17.31
C ARG A 851 -26.43 21.85 -18.65
N GLN A 852 -26.67 23.16 -18.76
CA GLN A 852 -27.15 23.79 -19.99
C GLN A 852 -26.13 23.67 -21.13
N TYR A 853 -24.86 23.91 -20.83
CA TYR A 853 -23.74 23.81 -21.75
C TYR A 853 -22.93 22.55 -21.46
N PHE A 854 -22.48 21.85 -22.50
CA PHE A 854 -21.57 20.72 -22.35
C PHE A 854 -20.15 21.20 -22.04
N LEU A 855 -19.68 22.19 -22.80
CA LEU A 855 -18.34 22.76 -22.70
C LEU A 855 -18.38 24.29 -22.67
N LEU A 856 -17.62 24.93 -21.78
CA LEU A 856 -17.56 26.38 -21.65
C LEU A 856 -16.11 26.88 -21.53
N SER A 857 -15.80 27.97 -22.24
CA SER A 857 -14.56 28.75 -22.06
C SER A 857 -14.88 30.19 -21.64
N SER A 858 -14.13 30.71 -20.68
CA SER A 858 -14.36 32.01 -20.03
C SER A 858 -13.11 32.86 -19.82
N GLN A 859 -11.95 32.38 -20.30
CA GLN A 859 -10.68 33.08 -20.26
C GLN A 859 -10.66 34.19 -21.31
N THR A 860 -10.38 35.41 -20.86
CA THR A 860 -10.19 36.58 -21.73
C THR A 860 -8.74 36.69 -22.16
N ALA A 861 -8.47 37.30 -23.33
CA ALA A 861 -7.12 37.49 -23.88
C ALA A 861 -6.35 36.17 -24.12
N LEU A 862 -7.04 35.14 -24.60
CA LEU A 862 -6.44 33.92 -25.15
C LEU A 862 -5.59 34.21 -26.40
N HIS A 863 -4.62 33.32 -26.68
CA HIS A 863 -3.86 33.32 -27.94
C HIS A 863 -4.81 33.15 -29.14
N PRO A 864 -4.54 33.76 -30.32
CA PRO A 864 -5.42 33.64 -31.49
C PRO A 864 -5.72 32.19 -31.89
N GLU A 865 -4.72 31.31 -31.88
CA GLU A 865 -4.87 29.89 -32.23
C GLU A 865 -5.89 29.18 -31.31
N TYR A 866 -5.73 29.29 -29.98
CA TYR A 866 -6.69 28.74 -29.02
C TYR A 866 -8.09 29.34 -29.14
N ARG A 867 -8.21 30.59 -29.62
CA ARG A 867 -9.51 31.21 -29.91
C ARG A 867 -10.12 30.59 -31.17
N GLU A 868 -9.35 30.46 -32.24
CA GLU A 868 -9.80 29.87 -33.51
C GLU A 868 -10.28 28.43 -33.31
N ASP A 869 -9.56 27.62 -32.51
CA ASP A 869 -10.00 26.27 -32.13
C ASP A 869 -11.30 26.27 -31.30
N LEU A 870 -11.43 27.16 -30.31
CA LEU A 870 -12.67 27.29 -29.53
C LEU A 870 -13.87 27.73 -30.38
N GLU A 871 -13.67 28.69 -31.29
CA GLU A 871 -14.69 29.20 -32.20
C GLU A 871 -15.06 28.14 -33.26
N ALA A 872 -14.10 27.33 -33.72
CA ALA A 872 -14.35 26.17 -34.59
C ALA A 872 -15.14 25.06 -33.87
N LEU A 873 -14.79 24.73 -32.63
CA LEU A 873 -15.57 23.81 -31.78
C LEU A 873 -17.00 24.32 -31.57
N GLN A 874 -17.18 25.62 -31.33
CA GLN A 874 -18.51 26.22 -31.16
C GLN A 874 -19.30 26.23 -32.48
N ALA A 875 -18.67 26.50 -33.62
CA ALA A 875 -19.32 26.42 -34.93
C ALA A 875 -19.76 24.99 -35.27
N LYS A 876 -18.98 23.97 -34.88
CA LYS A 876 -19.23 22.54 -35.10
C LYS A 876 -20.30 21.95 -34.16
N HIS A 877 -20.37 22.41 -32.91
CA HIS A 877 -21.20 21.81 -31.86
C HIS A 877 -22.33 22.72 -31.33
N GLY A 878 -22.47 23.93 -31.88
CA GLY A 878 -23.61 24.83 -31.67
C GLY A 878 -23.80 25.26 -30.21
N GLU A 879 -25.07 25.33 -29.78
CA GLU A 879 -25.46 25.82 -28.44
C GLU A 879 -24.94 24.95 -27.28
N SER A 880 -24.40 23.75 -27.55
CA SER A 880 -23.77 22.91 -26.52
C SER A 880 -22.39 23.42 -26.06
N VAL A 881 -21.78 24.36 -26.80
CA VAL A 881 -20.48 24.97 -26.48
C VAL A 881 -20.65 26.47 -26.30
N LEU A 882 -20.10 27.03 -25.22
CA LEU A 882 -20.15 28.46 -24.93
C LEU A 882 -18.74 29.06 -24.80
N VAL A 883 -18.35 29.88 -25.78
CA VAL A 883 -17.09 30.65 -25.75
C VAL A 883 -17.39 32.10 -25.38
N LEU A 884 -16.79 32.57 -24.29
CA LEU A 884 -17.01 33.91 -23.72
C LEU A 884 -15.71 34.73 -23.63
N ASP A 885 -15.80 36.04 -23.87
CA ASP A 885 -14.66 36.97 -23.86
C ASP A 885 -14.97 38.31 -23.13
N LYS A 886 -14.03 39.27 -23.13
CA LYS A 886 -14.22 40.62 -22.59
C LYS A 886 -15.30 41.36 -23.39
N CYS A 887 -16.28 41.93 -22.68
CA CYS A 887 -17.30 42.78 -23.28
C CYS A 887 -16.69 44.09 -23.82
N THR A 888 -16.86 44.37 -25.12
CA THR A 888 -16.37 45.60 -25.78
C THR A 888 -17.18 46.85 -25.42
N ASN A 889 -18.45 46.69 -25.08
CA ASN A 889 -19.43 47.79 -24.98
C ASN A 889 -19.66 48.28 -23.52
N LEU A 890 -18.77 47.91 -22.59
CA LEU A 890 -18.82 48.33 -21.19
C LEU A 890 -17.62 49.20 -20.85
N SER A 891 -17.87 50.36 -20.25
CA SER A 891 -16.85 51.28 -19.73
C SER A 891 -15.94 50.58 -18.73
N GLU A 892 -14.64 50.89 -18.76
CA GLU A 892 -13.68 50.22 -17.85
C GLU A 892 -13.91 50.65 -16.39
N GLY A 893 -14.21 49.66 -15.55
CA GLY A 893 -14.54 49.81 -14.14
C GLY A 893 -14.81 48.45 -13.49
N GLY A 894 -14.87 48.40 -12.15
CA GLY A 894 -14.86 47.12 -11.40
C GLY A 894 -15.95 46.10 -11.80
N LEU A 895 -17.14 46.58 -12.20
CA LEU A 895 -18.23 45.72 -12.69
C LEU A 895 -17.91 45.01 -14.02
N ALA A 896 -17.08 45.61 -14.88
CA ALA A 896 -16.74 45.02 -16.18
C ALA A 896 -15.91 43.73 -16.04
N VAL A 897 -15.10 43.61 -14.99
CA VAL A 897 -14.26 42.41 -14.73
C VAL A 897 -15.10 41.17 -14.41
N ARG A 898 -16.31 41.35 -13.83
CA ARG A 898 -17.30 40.30 -13.61
C ARG A 898 -18.18 39.99 -14.82
N LYS A 899 -18.14 40.78 -15.90
CA LYS A 899 -18.91 40.48 -17.10
C LYS A 899 -18.09 39.70 -18.12
N ARG A 900 -18.78 38.84 -18.86
CA ARG A 900 -18.28 38.09 -20.00
C ARG A 900 -19.30 38.16 -21.12
N CYS A 901 -18.87 38.21 -22.37
CA CYS A 901 -19.76 38.41 -23.51
C CYS A 901 -19.61 37.33 -24.57
N HIS A 902 -20.74 36.98 -25.19
CA HIS A 902 -20.78 36.25 -26.46
C HIS A 902 -21.74 36.98 -27.40
N LYS A 903 -21.21 37.47 -28.54
CA LYS A 903 -21.94 38.35 -29.47
C LYS A 903 -22.56 39.54 -28.72
N HIS A 904 -23.88 39.63 -28.63
CA HIS A 904 -24.62 40.70 -27.94
C HIS A 904 -25.12 40.30 -26.54
N GLN A 905 -24.86 39.07 -26.08
CA GLN A 905 -25.30 38.59 -24.77
C GLN A 905 -24.21 38.81 -23.71
N VAL A 906 -24.64 39.21 -22.51
CA VAL A 906 -23.78 39.48 -21.34
C VAL A 906 -24.08 38.44 -20.27
N PHE A 907 -23.02 37.82 -19.75
CA PHE A 907 -23.04 36.79 -18.72
C PHE A 907 -22.27 37.26 -17.48
N ASP A 908 -22.68 36.78 -16.30
CA ASP A 908 -22.02 37.05 -15.03
C ASP A 908 -21.01 35.96 -14.67
N TYR A 909 -19.80 36.39 -14.33
CA TYR A 909 -18.67 35.55 -13.96
C TYR A 909 -18.34 35.72 -12.46
N PRO A 910 -18.16 34.63 -11.69
CA PRO A 910 -18.07 33.22 -12.13
C PRO A 910 -19.43 32.48 -12.24
N GLN A 911 -20.58 33.14 -12.04
CA GLN A 911 -21.90 32.48 -11.97
C GLN A 911 -22.21 31.56 -13.17
N VAL A 912 -21.92 32.00 -14.39
CA VAL A 912 -22.15 31.24 -15.63
C VAL A 912 -21.41 29.90 -15.70
N LEU A 913 -20.33 29.71 -14.93
CA LEU A 913 -19.59 28.45 -14.88
C LEU A 913 -20.46 27.30 -14.33
N GLN A 914 -21.46 27.60 -13.50
CA GLN A 914 -22.41 26.59 -13.00
C GLN A 914 -23.31 26.02 -14.10
N GLU A 915 -23.49 26.73 -15.21
CA GLU A 915 -24.32 26.31 -16.34
C GLU A 915 -23.58 25.36 -17.29
N ALA A 916 -22.32 25.03 -17.03
CA ALA A 916 -21.50 24.16 -17.86
C ALA A 916 -21.11 22.86 -17.15
N THR A 917 -21.12 21.75 -17.90
CA THR A 917 -20.68 20.44 -17.41
C THR A 917 -19.15 20.39 -17.28
N PHE A 918 -18.48 20.83 -18.34
CA PHE A 918 -17.02 20.95 -18.45
C PHE A 918 -16.61 22.41 -18.69
N CYS A 919 -15.57 22.87 -18.02
CA CYS A 919 -15.05 24.23 -18.13
C CYS A 919 -13.56 24.20 -18.48
N VAL A 920 -13.20 24.87 -19.58
CA VAL A 920 -11.83 24.86 -20.11
C VAL A 920 -10.91 25.73 -19.26
N VAL A 921 -9.73 25.21 -18.96
CA VAL A 921 -8.60 25.90 -18.32
C VAL A 921 -7.38 25.77 -19.24
N LEU A 922 -7.29 26.71 -20.19
CA LEU A 922 -6.22 26.83 -21.17
C LEU A 922 -4.96 27.49 -20.59
N ARG A 923 -3.83 27.14 -21.18
CA ARG A 923 -2.59 27.91 -21.09
C ARG A 923 -2.81 29.37 -21.49
N GLY A 924 -2.18 30.29 -20.75
CA GLY A 924 -2.12 31.71 -21.07
C GLY A 924 -0.76 32.29 -20.72
N ALA A 925 -0.63 33.62 -20.78
CA ALA A 925 0.65 34.32 -20.50
C ALA A 925 1.22 34.02 -19.10
N ARG A 926 0.38 33.68 -18.13
CA ARG A 926 0.78 32.99 -16.89
C ARG A 926 0.16 31.60 -16.89
N LEU A 927 0.97 30.60 -16.52
CA LEU A 927 0.58 29.20 -16.55
C LEU A 927 -0.47 28.87 -15.46
N GLY A 928 -0.27 29.40 -14.25
CA GLY A 928 -1.26 29.41 -13.18
C GLY A 928 -2.22 30.59 -13.29
N GLN A 929 -3.53 30.34 -13.16
CA GLN A 929 -4.58 31.35 -13.27
C GLN A 929 -5.74 31.07 -12.31
N ALA A 930 -6.38 32.14 -11.84
CA ALA A 930 -7.53 32.11 -10.93
C ALA A 930 -8.74 31.31 -11.45
N VAL A 931 -8.85 31.12 -12.77
CA VAL A 931 -9.95 30.40 -13.43
C VAL A 931 -10.09 28.96 -12.95
N LEU A 932 -8.97 28.28 -12.61
CA LEU A 932 -9.06 26.93 -12.04
C LEU A 932 -9.84 26.93 -10.72
N SER A 933 -9.54 27.88 -9.83
CA SER A 933 -10.21 28.06 -8.55
C SER A 933 -11.69 28.44 -8.72
N ASP A 934 -12.00 29.29 -9.72
CA ASP A 934 -13.38 29.69 -10.05
C ASP A 934 -14.21 28.50 -10.58
N VAL A 935 -13.62 27.66 -11.44
CA VAL A 935 -14.25 26.46 -12.02
C VAL A 935 -14.57 25.41 -10.96
N LEU A 936 -13.62 25.13 -10.05
CA LEU A 936 -13.83 24.20 -8.93
C LEU A 936 -14.94 24.69 -7.99
N ARG A 937 -14.96 25.99 -7.66
CA ARG A 937 -16.02 26.61 -6.83
C ARG A 937 -17.40 26.47 -7.48
N ALA A 938 -17.49 26.56 -8.80
CA ALA A 938 -18.75 26.42 -9.54
C ALA A 938 -19.26 24.97 -9.66
N GLY A 939 -18.48 23.97 -9.23
CA GLY A 939 -18.81 22.55 -9.40
C GLY A 939 -18.83 22.10 -10.86
N CYS A 940 -18.14 22.83 -11.74
CA CYS A 940 -17.91 22.48 -13.13
C CYS A 940 -16.63 21.64 -13.24
N VAL A 941 -16.56 20.66 -14.13
CA VAL A 941 -15.35 19.81 -14.26
C VAL A 941 -14.27 20.57 -15.04
N PRO A 942 -13.11 20.90 -14.44
CA PRO A 942 -12.01 21.55 -15.16
C PRO A 942 -11.42 20.64 -16.23
N VAL A 943 -11.27 21.20 -17.44
CA VAL A 943 -10.58 20.58 -18.57
C VAL A 943 -9.27 21.33 -18.77
N ILE A 944 -8.16 20.73 -18.31
CA ILE A 944 -6.84 21.34 -18.30
C ILE A 944 -6.18 21.14 -19.67
N ILE A 945 -5.84 22.24 -20.35
CA ILE A 945 -5.15 22.25 -21.64
C ILE A 945 -3.90 23.14 -21.49
N ALA A 946 -2.90 22.58 -20.81
CA ALA A 946 -1.63 23.23 -20.46
C ALA A 946 -0.57 22.18 -20.07
N ASP A 947 0.21 21.70 -21.04
CA ASP A 947 0.98 20.43 -20.97
C ASP A 947 2.07 20.41 -19.88
N SER A 948 2.56 21.59 -19.49
CA SER A 948 3.62 21.74 -18.49
C SER A 948 3.13 22.19 -17.12
N TYR A 949 1.83 22.43 -16.92
CA TYR A 949 1.30 23.03 -15.68
C TYR A 949 1.25 22.03 -14.51
N VAL A 950 1.94 22.36 -13.42
CA VAL A 950 1.91 21.55 -12.19
C VAL A 950 0.72 21.97 -11.33
N LEU A 951 -0.38 21.22 -11.42
CA LEU A 951 -1.63 21.50 -10.73
C LEU A 951 -1.45 21.61 -9.20
N PRO A 952 -2.27 22.44 -8.51
CA PRO A 952 -2.17 22.65 -7.06
C PRO A 952 -2.22 21.35 -6.25
N PHE A 953 -1.33 21.21 -5.27
CA PHE A 953 -1.20 20.05 -4.39
C PHE A 953 -1.18 18.68 -5.11
N SER A 954 -0.67 18.62 -6.35
CA SER A 954 -0.64 17.40 -7.18
C SER A 954 0.20 16.24 -6.64
N GLU A 955 1.01 16.47 -5.59
CA GLU A 955 1.69 15.40 -4.83
C GLU A 955 0.75 14.71 -3.81
N VAL A 956 -0.45 15.24 -3.58
CA VAL A 956 -1.44 14.75 -2.58
C VAL A 956 -2.84 14.56 -3.20
N LEU A 957 -3.23 15.38 -4.19
CA LEU A 957 -4.52 15.32 -4.88
C LEU A 957 -4.43 14.53 -6.19
N ASP A 958 -5.19 13.44 -6.30
CA ASP A 958 -5.39 12.73 -7.57
C ASP A 958 -6.36 13.50 -8.49
N TRP A 959 -5.81 14.44 -9.25
CA TRP A 959 -6.55 15.28 -10.19
C TRP A 959 -7.32 14.50 -11.27
N LYS A 960 -6.99 13.24 -11.55
CA LYS A 960 -7.73 12.40 -12.51
C LYS A 960 -9.17 12.10 -12.06
N ARG A 961 -9.46 12.28 -10.76
CA ARG A 961 -10.79 12.07 -10.16
C ARG A 961 -11.68 13.31 -10.20
N ALA A 962 -11.12 14.48 -10.55
CA ALA A 962 -11.81 15.77 -10.48
C ALA A 962 -11.65 16.64 -11.75
N SER A 963 -10.77 16.25 -12.67
CA SER A 963 -10.44 17.01 -13.88
C SER A 963 -10.18 16.09 -15.06
N VAL A 964 -10.24 16.65 -16.27
CA VAL A 964 -9.79 15.98 -17.50
C VAL A 964 -8.58 16.75 -18.01
N VAL A 965 -7.44 16.09 -18.19
CA VAL A 965 -6.25 16.71 -18.81
C VAL A 965 -6.22 16.30 -20.28
N VAL A 966 -6.19 17.27 -21.18
CA VAL A 966 -6.14 17.07 -22.63
C VAL A 966 -4.90 17.79 -23.17
N PRO A 967 -4.01 17.11 -23.93
CA PRO A 967 -2.81 17.76 -24.46
C PRO A 967 -3.14 18.98 -25.34
N GLU A 968 -2.26 19.99 -25.34
CA GLU A 968 -2.37 21.19 -26.19
C GLU A 968 -2.53 20.80 -27.68
N GLU A 969 -1.82 19.76 -28.15
CA GLU A 969 -1.93 19.19 -29.51
C GLU A 969 -3.29 18.53 -29.85
N LYS A 970 -4.18 18.29 -28.87
CA LYS A 970 -5.48 17.61 -29.08
C LYS A 970 -6.69 18.50 -28.82
N MET A 971 -6.50 19.81 -28.86
CA MET A 971 -7.57 20.79 -28.61
C MET A 971 -8.76 20.62 -29.57
N SER A 972 -8.54 20.28 -30.84
CA SER A 972 -9.59 19.98 -31.84
C SER A 972 -10.52 18.83 -31.45
N ASP A 973 -10.00 17.88 -30.65
CA ASP A 973 -10.66 16.62 -30.31
C ASP A 973 -11.28 16.66 -28.91
N VAL A 974 -11.09 17.75 -28.16
CA VAL A 974 -11.52 17.91 -26.77
C VAL A 974 -13.00 17.53 -26.58
N TYR A 975 -13.88 17.94 -27.49
CA TYR A 975 -15.31 17.63 -27.39
C TYR A 975 -15.58 16.12 -27.51
N SER A 976 -14.93 15.41 -28.44
CA SER A 976 -15.07 13.95 -28.59
C SER A 976 -14.44 13.18 -27.43
N ILE A 977 -13.32 13.66 -26.89
CA ILE A 977 -12.68 13.08 -25.70
C ILE A 977 -13.65 13.17 -24.50
N LEU A 978 -14.25 14.34 -24.27
CA LEU A 978 -15.20 14.55 -23.18
C LEU A 978 -16.51 13.75 -23.37
N GLN A 979 -16.99 13.59 -24.61
CA GLN A 979 -18.14 12.74 -24.91
C GLN A 979 -17.92 11.24 -24.63
N SER A 980 -16.66 10.78 -24.57
CA SER A 980 -16.36 9.38 -24.22
C SER A 980 -16.49 9.07 -22.72
N ILE A 981 -16.62 10.09 -21.87
CA ILE A 981 -16.67 9.94 -20.41
C ILE A 981 -18.11 9.58 -19.98
N PRO A 982 -18.34 8.46 -19.28
CA PRO A 982 -19.68 8.09 -18.81
C PRO A 982 -20.29 9.10 -17.84
N GLN A 983 -21.58 9.40 -17.98
CA GLN A 983 -22.31 10.38 -17.14
C GLN A 983 -22.11 10.19 -15.62
N ARG A 984 -22.05 8.94 -15.13
CA ARG A 984 -21.75 8.62 -13.72
C ARG A 984 -20.38 9.15 -13.29
N GLN A 985 -19.36 9.00 -14.14
CA GLN A 985 -18.01 9.51 -13.88
C GLN A 985 -17.96 11.03 -13.91
N ILE A 986 -18.75 11.68 -14.78
CA ILE A 986 -18.89 13.15 -14.82
C ILE A 986 -19.50 13.67 -13.50
N GLU A 987 -20.56 13.04 -12.99
CA GLU A 987 -21.16 13.42 -11.71
C GLU A 987 -20.23 13.17 -10.52
N GLU A 988 -19.43 12.10 -10.55
CA GLU A 988 -18.39 11.85 -9.56
C GLU A 988 -17.27 12.92 -9.65
N MET A 989 -16.83 13.32 -10.85
CA MET A 989 -15.89 14.42 -11.06
C MET A 989 -16.41 15.77 -10.56
N GLN A 990 -17.68 16.11 -10.81
CA GLN A 990 -18.31 17.33 -10.29
C GLN A 990 -18.31 17.36 -8.74
N ARG A 991 -18.58 16.22 -8.08
CA ARG A 991 -18.47 16.09 -6.61
C ARG A 991 -17.04 16.32 -6.13
N GLN A 992 -16.05 15.70 -6.80
CA GLN A 992 -14.65 15.83 -6.42
C GLN A 992 -14.10 17.25 -6.67
N ALA A 993 -14.48 17.91 -7.76
CA ALA A 993 -14.11 19.29 -8.07
C ALA A 993 -14.54 20.25 -6.93
N TYR A 994 -15.79 20.16 -6.48
CA TYR A 994 -16.28 20.98 -5.37
C TYR A 994 -15.61 20.62 -4.03
N GLN A 995 -15.38 19.33 -3.76
CA GLN A 995 -14.65 18.90 -2.56
C GLN A 995 -13.21 19.42 -2.54
N ILE A 996 -12.52 19.44 -3.68
CA ILE A 996 -11.18 20.05 -3.79
C ILE A 996 -11.23 21.55 -3.49
N PHE A 997 -12.23 22.30 -3.99
CA PHE A 997 -12.38 23.72 -3.62
C PHE A 997 -12.58 23.93 -2.11
N VAL A 998 -13.44 23.12 -1.48
CA VAL A 998 -13.70 23.21 -0.03
C VAL A 998 -12.44 22.88 0.78
N LEU A 999 -11.65 21.88 0.36
CA LEU A 999 -10.36 21.55 0.98
C LEU A 999 -9.34 22.69 0.78
N GLN A 1000 -9.18 23.20 -0.44
CA GLN A 1000 -8.28 24.32 -0.77
C GLN A 1000 -8.65 25.64 -0.07
N ARG A 1001 -9.87 25.77 0.47
CA ARG A 1001 -10.31 26.90 1.30
C ARG A 1001 -10.12 26.65 2.81
N SER A 1002 -9.91 25.39 3.20
CA SER A 1002 -9.77 24.94 4.60
C SER A 1002 -8.31 24.66 4.99
N THR A 1003 -7.37 24.87 4.08
CA THR A 1003 -5.92 24.65 4.20
C THR A 1003 -5.15 25.93 3.91
#